data_AF-A0AAD7RSF7-F1
#
_entry.id   AF-A0AAD7RSF7-F1
#
_cell.length_a   1.000
_cell.length_b   1.000
_cell.length_c   1.000
_cell.angle_alpha   90.00
_cell.angle_beta   90.00
_cell.angle_gamma   90.00
#
_symmetry.space_group_name_H-M   'P 1'
#
loop_
_entity.id
_entity.type
_entity.pdbx_description
1 polymer ?
#
loop_
_entity_poly.entity_id
_entity_poly.type
_entity_poly.pdbx_seq_one_letter_code
_entity_poly.pdbx_strand_id
1 'polypeptide(L)'
;MEMSQDSDELQVEKKDRLLELKLAVALNEVECSRVARAEMEKALQLEQDRHQQTQRKHDSDFSRHLESIHKLRQQLGKVEATSMLLPQQMEKRDDIVQLQAEGTRLSQQLAEANEKAMAQEQVMAAMQRHFKDCLSQIQAENREKVQILEEQNRKLTARNAELQELLAGEQVERDSTLCHMQKVLVETQMNLAVCEESLKARTGNCTILDEEKGCLQGNVNWLEGKLQKSDDENVQLKRCLHNLKLSLDDKERELAVSSQKLQEALSETPNIEQALLQLVESVQRLAADNARLEQDVKRQTGTISELQEEAEEALLMKAGLEEQLTQKAQLEQAEEEAALLRRHLQEAQKRAEDKEREVVDVQKCFGDALDKMRAETLELATSNLQLQELLQIERSKTESTVWQLQEELAETKNEVLLCTTSLGVSNNYCSTIDEEKLDMQKYIIRLEGMLKESEDKYVQSEQQVKKLISTLRDQDCEVSTTSQKLQEMCLASTSMDKTTQHLRESLQQLESENTGLVEAAKQQSSRISELEKEIEEAATLNTYLEEQSVWEIQKQSLLPLNTQAELNETGVALKDEREFSKVKVLPATLQAQLEQVQTEKLMFQQQLEEAQQMTQVEDQTVIDIQDCMKENIAEMQAYKEEKVLLVENRSNEVVPSENTELQDFIDHKKVNRDSSLRQLQKELADMQNKLSLCEESLEDTTRRCIDLAVKNQSIPEEMNTLHRMLQENKDKYVQTECFNVNLKCSMDDQEIVSISTNTDETMESLQQLESKSLSLEEAEKQQACIIVELVEAAEEATRVKKDLEEQLGQEKQKPHLGSINSQVDTSETEAALQDEREKFQKSQSTARGPAGTTGASKN
;
A
#
# COMPACT_ATOMS: atom_id res chain seq x y z
N MET A 1 98.08 174.79 62.32
CA MET A 1 99.30 174.93 63.14
C MET A 1 99.16 174.03 64.35
N GLU A 2 100.28 173.59 64.91
CA GLU A 2 100.36 172.47 65.86
C GLU A 2 100.11 172.88 67.33
N MET A 3 100.33 171.92 68.24
CA MET A 3 100.22 171.98 69.71
C MET A 3 98.77 171.92 70.25
N SER A 4 98.43 171.04 71.20
CA SER A 4 99.12 169.81 71.66
C SER A 4 98.09 168.84 72.29
N GLN A 5 98.41 167.56 72.31
CA GLN A 5 97.76 166.57 73.18
C GLN A 5 98.05 166.89 74.66
N ASP A 6 97.06 166.69 75.55
CA ASP A 6 97.13 165.79 76.74
C ASP A 6 95.95 166.00 77.73
N SER A 7 95.74 164.98 78.59
CA SER A 7 94.91 164.98 79.82
C SER A 7 93.37 164.85 79.72
N ASP A 8 92.89 163.61 79.50
CA ASP A 8 91.47 163.20 79.66
C ASP A 8 91.04 162.98 81.14
N GLU A 9 91.97 163.00 82.10
CA GLU A 9 91.78 162.36 83.42
C GLU A 9 91.13 163.23 84.51
N LEU A 10 90.45 164.34 84.16
CA LEU A 10 89.54 165.06 85.07
C LEU A 10 88.06 164.96 84.67
N GLN A 11 87.70 163.79 84.13
CA GLN A 11 86.90 162.82 84.87
C GLN A 11 85.80 163.38 85.80
N VAL A 12 84.56 163.16 85.33
CA VAL A 12 83.54 162.33 86.01
C VAL A 12 83.00 162.74 87.39
N GLU A 13 83.79 163.08 88.40
CA GLU A 13 83.31 163.28 89.78
C GLU A 13 82.19 164.35 89.89
N LYS A 14 82.27 165.40 89.05
CA LYS A 14 81.24 166.45 88.99
C LYS A 14 79.97 166.07 88.22
N LYS A 15 79.89 164.89 87.58
CA LYS A 15 78.66 164.38 86.96
C LYS A 15 77.72 163.73 87.98
N ASP A 16 78.23 163.10 89.03
CA ASP A 16 77.37 162.32 89.94
C ASP A 16 76.56 163.23 90.88
N ARG A 17 77.17 164.32 91.38
CA ARG A 17 76.43 165.38 92.10
C ARG A 17 75.39 166.13 91.25
N LEU A 18 75.42 165.96 89.92
CA LEU A 18 74.40 166.49 89.00
C LEU A 18 73.19 165.54 88.86
N LEU A 19 73.27 164.30 89.36
CA LEU A 19 72.21 163.30 89.26
C LEU A 19 71.30 163.27 90.50
N GLU A 20 71.86 163.21 91.71
CA GLU A 20 71.05 163.14 92.95
C GLU A 20 70.08 164.33 93.10
N LEU A 21 70.56 165.55 92.82
CA LEU A 21 69.75 166.76 92.93
C LEU A 21 68.59 166.79 91.91
N LYS A 22 68.72 166.12 90.76
CA LYS A 22 67.66 166.01 89.76
C LYS A 22 66.59 164.99 90.15
N LEU A 23 66.97 163.92 90.85
CA LEU A 23 66.03 162.90 91.31
C LEU A 23 65.04 163.46 92.34
N ALA A 24 65.52 164.34 93.23
CA ALA A 24 64.68 165.04 94.22
C ALA A 24 63.66 166.00 93.57
N VAL A 25 64.05 166.69 92.50
CA VAL A 25 63.15 167.58 91.73
C VAL A 25 62.05 166.78 91.03
N ALA A 26 62.41 165.67 90.36
CA ALA A 26 61.49 164.87 89.57
C ALA A 26 60.32 164.27 90.39
N LEU A 27 60.56 163.87 91.65
CA LEU A 27 59.51 163.28 92.50
C LEU A 27 58.45 164.32 92.92
N ASN A 28 58.85 165.54 93.26
CA ASN A 28 57.91 166.58 93.68
C ASN A 28 57.01 167.07 92.53
N GLU A 29 57.58 167.11 91.31
CA GLU A 29 56.87 167.53 90.09
C GLU A 29 55.78 166.53 89.66
N VAL A 30 55.99 165.23 89.89
CA VAL A 30 55.01 164.16 89.65
C VAL A 30 53.80 164.27 90.58
N GLU A 31 54.00 164.61 91.85
CA GLU A 31 52.92 164.73 92.85
C GLU A 31 51.98 165.90 92.52
N CYS A 32 52.52 167.08 92.20
CA CYS A 32 51.74 168.22 91.71
C CYS A 32 50.99 167.89 90.41
N SER A 33 51.65 167.17 89.48
CA SER A 33 51.07 166.73 88.21
C SER A 33 49.94 165.70 88.38
N ARG A 34 49.70 165.15 89.57
CA ARG A 34 48.60 164.22 89.88
C ARG A 34 47.33 164.95 90.31
N VAL A 35 47.45 166.03 91.09
CA VAL A 35 46.30 166.82 91.57
C VAL A 35 45.60 167.54 90.43
N ALA A 36 46.36 168.21 89.55
CA ALA A 36 45.79 168.97 88.42
C ALA A 36 44.95 168.11 87.45
N ARG A 37 45.29 166.83 87.27
CA ARG A 37 44.51 165.89 86.44
C ARG A 37 43.15 165.57 87.07
N ALA A 38 43.09 165.33 88.38
CA ALA A 38 41.86 164.97 89.08
C ALA A 38 40.82 166.12 89.12
N GLU A 39 41.26 167.37 88.95
CA GLU A 39 40.36 168.53 88.79
C GLU A 39 39.92 168.70 87.33
N MET A 40 40.82 168.47 86.36
CA MET A 40 40.50 168.53 84.93
C MET A 40 39.50 167.46 84.49
N GLU A 41 39.59 166.22 85.02
CA GLU A 41 38.63 165.14 84.74
C GLU A 41 37.21 165.49 85.22
N LYS A 42 37.08 166.14 86.38
CA LYS A 42 35.77 166.60 86.90
C LYS A 42 35.15 167.70 86.04
N ALA A 43 35.96 168.61 85.50
CA ALA A 43 35.50 169.64 84.57
C ALA A 43 34.99 169.03 83.26
N LEU A 44 35.69 168.02 82.73
CA LEU A 44 35.32 167.33 81.49
C LEU A 44 33.98 166.57 81.61
N GLN A 45 33.76 165.88 82.74
CA GLN A 45 32.53 165.10 82.97
C GLN A 45 31.27 165.97 82.96
N LEU A 46 31.32 167.14 83.62
CA LEU A 46 30.16 168.02 83.78
C LEU A 46 29.72 168.63 82.43
N GLU A 47 30.65 168.87 81.51
CA GLU A 47 30.33 169.39 80.18
C GLU A 47 29.86 168.29 79.21
N GLN A 48 30.28 167.03 79.39
CA GLN A 48 29.69 165.88 78.69
C GLN A 48 28.20 165.70 79.04
N ASP A 49 27.84 165.82 80.32
CA ASP A 49 26.44 165.68 80.77
C ASP A 49 25.54 166.77 80.17
N ARG A 50 26.04 168.01 80.07
CA ARG A 50 25.36 169.10 79.35
C ARG A 50 25.14 168.79 77.87
N HIS A 51 26.15 168.25 77.18
CA HIS A 51 26.03 167.95 75.76
C HIS A 51 24.98 166.85 75.51
N GLN A 52 24.96 165.79 76.34
CA GLN A 52 23.90 164.76 76.29
C GLN A 52 22.50 165.35 76.54
N GLN A 53 22.36 166.31 77.46
CA GLN A 53 21.05 166.93 77.74
C GLN A 53 20.55 167.80 76.58
N THR A 54 21.44 168.47 75.85
CA THR A 54 21.07 169.20 74.62
C THR A 54 20.67 168.26 73.48
N GLN A 55 21.38 167.14 73.29
CA GLN A 55 21.11 166.21 72.20
C GLN A 55 19.74 165.52 72.36
N ARG A 56 19.40 165.07 73.57
CA ARG A 56 18.08 164.45 73.87
C ARG A 56 16.87 165.36 73.59
N LYS A 57 17.04 166.69 73.58
CA LYS A 57 15.97 167.61 73.15
C LYS A 57 15.79 167.59 71.63
N HIS A 58 16.88 167.64 70.89
CA HIS A 58 16.86 167.55 69.43
C HIS A 58 16.16 166.27 68.93
N ASP A 59 16.47 165.12 69.55
CA ASP A 59 15.86 163.82 69.20
C ASP A 59 14.33 163.81 69.46
N SER A 60 13.89 164.46 70.55
CA SER A 60 12.46 164.57 70.91
C SER A 60 11.67 165.41 69.90
N ASP A 61 12.25 166.52 69.44
CA ASP A 61 11.60 167.42 68.48
C ASP A 61 11.62 166.83 67.05
N PHE A 62 12.70 166.15 66.66
CA PHE A 62 12.79 165.42 65.39
C PHE A 62 11.73 164.30 65.30
N SER A 63 11.47 163.61 66.41
CA SER A 63 10.45 162.55 66.50
C SER A 63 9.03 163.06 66.21
N ARG A 64 8.64 164.25 66.71
CA ARG A 64 7.30 164.82 66.45
C ARG A 64 7.11 165.23 64.98
N HIS A 65 8.17 165.64 64.30
CA HIS A 65 8.12 165.91 62.86
C HIS A 65 7.91 164.62 62.04
N LEU A 66 8.55 163.51 62.41
CA LEU A 66 8.33 162.22 61.75
C LEU A 66 6.88 161.71 61.91
N GLU A 67 6.28 161.82 63.11
CA GLU A 67 4.87 161.45 63.32
C GLU A 67 3.90 162.30 62.48
N SER A 68 4.20 163.60 62.33
CA SER A 68 3.38 164.52 61.53
C SER A 68 3.42 164.16 60.04
N ILE A 69 4.60 163.82 59.51
CA ILE A 69 4.77 163.32 58.14
C ILE A 69 4.05 161.98 57.95
N HIS A 70 4.08 161.09 58.95
CA HIS A 70 3.41 159.80 58.88
C HIS A 70 1.88 159.93 58.82
N LYS A 71 1.29 160.85 59.61
CA LYS A 71 -0.16 161.15 59.57
C LYS A 71 -0.60 161.70 58.21
N LEU A 72 0.19 162.58 57.58
CA LEU A 72 -0.12 163.10 56.24
C LEU A 72 -0.05 162.01 55.17
N ARG A 73 0.97 161.11 55.20
CA ARG A 73 0.99 159.92 54.33
C ARG A 73 -0.23 159.01 54.54
N GLN A 74 -0.64 158.80 55.78
CA GLN A 74 -1.80 157.96 56.12
C GLN A 74 -3.15 158.57 55.67
N GLN A 75 -3.22 159.89 55.49
CA GLN A 75 -4.39 160.56 54.92
C GLN A 75 -4.40 160.52 53.38
N LEU A 76 -3.25 160.70 52.73
CA LEU A 76 -3.14 160.63 51.26
C LEU A 76 -3.55 159.24 50.73
N GLY A 77 -3.00 158.17 51.32
CA GLY A 77 -3.31 156.78 50.94
C GLY A 77 -4.76 156.33 51.23
N LYS A 78 -5.58 157.17 51.87
CA LYS A 78 -7.02 156.93 52.08
C LYS A 78 -7.92 157.64 51.07
N VAL A 79 -7.37 158.49 50.21
CA VAL A 79 -8.12 159.15 49.11
C VAL A 79 -7.89 158.40 47.79
N GLU A 80 -6.65 158.00 47.52
CA GLU A 80 -6.27 157.30 46.28
C GLU A 80 -6.89 155.89 46.19
N ALA A 81 -7.08 155.20 47.32
CA ALA A 81 -7.64 153.85 47.38
C ALA A 81 -9.14 153.76 47.04
N THR A 82 -9.87 154.87 47.01
CA THR A 82 -11.35 154.86 47.01
C THR A 82 -11.97 155.33 45.68
N SER A 83 -11.16 155.67 44.66
CA SER A 83 -11.66 156.29 43.41
C SER A 83 -11.50 155.45 42.13
N MET A 84 -10.93 154.24 42.18
CA MET A 84 -10.57 153.47 40.97
C MET A 84 -10.91 151.96 41.00
N LEU A 85 -11.56 151.44 42.05
CA LEU A 85 -11.55 149.99 42.32
C LEU A 85 -12.92 149.29 42.46
N LEU A 86 -14.03 149.97 42.17
CA LEU A 86 -15.38 149.39 42.30
C LEU A 86 -15.91 148.62 41.06
N PRO A 87 -15.68 149.08 39.80
CA PRO A 87 -16.17 148.34 38.63
C PRO A 87 -15.45 146.99 38.41
N GLN A 88 -14.14 146.94 38.67
CA GLN A 88 -13.26 145.83 38.24
C GLN A 88 -13.24 144.62 39.19
N GLN A 89 -14.16 144.56 40.17
CA GLN A 89 -14.26 143.50 41.18
C GLN A 89 -15.52 142.62 41.01
N MET A 90 -16.50 143.04 40.21
CA MET A 90 -17.70 142.25 39.91
C MET A 90 -17.44 141.30 38.74
N GLU A 91 -16.95 141.84 37.62
CA GLU A 91 -16.59 141.10 36.39
C GLU A 91 -15.68 139.88 36.70
N LYS A 92 -14.56 140.13 37.40
CA LYS A 92 -13.62 139.07 37.84
C LYS A 92 -14.22 138.03 38.79
N ARG A 93 -15.35 138.33 39.46
CA ARG A 93 -16.04 137.39 40.33
C ARG A 93 -16.93 136.45 39.53
N ASP A 94 -17.61 136.97 38.52
CA ASP A 94 -18.42 136.18 37.60
C ASP A 94 -17.52 135.31 36.72
N ASP A 95 -16.37 135.81 36.26
CA ASP A 95 -15.30 135.03 35.63
C ASP A 95 -14.85 133.83 36.50
N ILE A 96 -14.62 134.05 37.79
CA ILE A 96 -14.21 132.98 38.73
C ILE A 96 -15.32 131.94 38.91
N VAL A 97 -16.59 132.37 38.98
CA VAL A 97 -17.73 131.43 39.08
C VAL A 97 -17.90 130.63 37.79
N GLN A 98 -17.73 131.26 36.61
CA GLN A 98 -17.74 130.55 35.33
C GLN A 98 -16.57 129.56 35.24
N LEU A 99 -15.34 129.95 35.60
CA LEU A 99 -14.18 129.06 35.60
C LEU A 99 -14.31 127.91 36.62
N GLN A 100 -15.02 128.10 37.74
CA GLN A 100 -15.36 127.02 38.68
C GLN A 100 -16.44 126.09 38.11
N ALA A 101 -17.44 126.62 37.39
CA ALA A 101 -18.46 125.83 36.71
C ALA A 101 -17.86 125.03 35.53
N GLU A 102 -16.93 125.61 34.78
CA GLU A 102 -16.18 124.93 33.72
C GLU A 102 -15.20 123.91 34.30
N GLY A 103 -14.51 124.21 35.40
CA GLY A 103 -13.63 123.27 36.09
C GLY A 103 -14.37 122.06 36.69
N THR A 104 -15.57 122.26 37.25
CA THR A 104 -16.43 121.14 37.70
C THR A 104 -17.02 120.36 36.52
N ARG A 105 -17.43 121.03 35.43
CA ARG A 105 -17.86 120.36 34.19
C ARG A 105 -16.73 119.54 33.55
N LEU A 106 -15.51 120.06 33.48
CA LEU A 106 -14.34 119.34 32.97
C LEU A 106 -13.96 118.16 33.89
N SER A 107 -14.08 118.34 35.22
CA SER A 107 -13.89 117.25 36.19
C SER A 107 -14.94 116.16 36.02
N GLN A 108 -16.20 116.52 35.78
CA GLN A 108 -17.27 115.57 35.46
C GLN A 108 -17.03 114.88 34.12
N GLN A 109 -16.68 115.62 33.06
CA GLN A 109 -16.38 115.04 31.75
C GLN A 109 -15.18 114.09 31.80
N LEU A 110 -14.16 114.40 32.61
CA LEU A 110 -13.02 113.52 32.86
C LEU A 110 -13.44 112.28 33.68
N ALA A 111 -14.30 112.43 34.69
CA ALA A 111 -14.83 111.32 35.47
C ALA A 111 -15.70 110.39 34.59
N GLU A 112 -16.60 110.93 33.78
CA GLU A 112 -17.40 110.19 32.81
C GLU A 112 -16.55 109.51 31.73
N ALA A 113 -15.50 110.18 31.24
CA ALA A 113 -14.57 109.59 30.27
C ALA A 113 -13.76 108.46 30.90
N ASN A 114 -13.33 108.62 32.16
CA ASN A 114 -12.64 107.58 32.92
C ASN A 114 -13.56 106.41 33.26
N GLU A 115 -14.82 106.65 33.61
CA GLU A 115 -15.84 105.59 33.81
C GLU A 115 -16.11 104.84 32.51
N LYS A 116 -16.25 105.53 31.37
CA LYS A 116 -16.39 104.93 30.03
C LYS A 116 -15.13 104.12 29.66
N ALA A 117 -13.93 104.61 29.97
CA ALA A 117 -12.67 103.89 29.74
C ALA A 117 -12.56 102.63 30.63
N MET A 118 -12.88 102.74 31.92
CA MET A 118 -12.92 101.59 32.84
C MET A 118 -13.96 100.55 32.42
N ALA A 119 -15.13 100.98 31.92
CA ALA A 119 -16.14 100.08 31.38
C ALA A 119 -15.66 99.39 30.09
N GLN A 120 -14.97 100.11 29.20
CA GLN A 120 -14.34 99.53 28.01
C GLN A 120 -13.22 98.53 28.38
N GLU A 121 -12.38 98.84 29.37
CA GLU A 121 -11.35 97.92 29.87
C GLU A 121 -11.97 96.66 30.50
N GLN A 122 -13.05 96.81 31.29
CA GLN A 122 -13.79 95.66 31.85
C GLN A 122 -14.41 94.79 30.76
N VAL A 123 -14.99 95.39 29.71
CA VAL A 123 -15.53 94.65 28.55
C VAL A 123 -14.39 93.95 27.79
N MET A 124 -13.26 94.62 27.54
CA MET A 124 -12.10 94.01 26.89
C MET A 124 -11.50 92.87 27.73
N ALA A 125 -11.40 93.02 29.04
CA ALA A 125 -10.94 91.97 29.95
C ALA A 125 -11.95 90.80 30.05
N ALA A 126 -13.25 91.06 29.92
CA ALA A 126 -14.28 90.03 29.81
C ALA A 126 -14.18 89.26 28.48
N MET A 127 -14.01 89.97 27.35
CA MET A 127 -13.78 89.36 26.04
C MET A 127 -12.48 88.55 26.00
N GLN A 128 -11.37 89.08 26.50
CA GLN A 128 -10.09 88.35 26.59
C GLN A 128 -10.20 87.08 27.43
N ARG A 129 -10.94 87.12 28.55
CA ARG A 129 -11.24 85.93 29.36
C ARG A 129 -12.07 84.92 28.56
N HIS A 130 -13.18 85.36 27.95
CA HIS A 130 -14.02 84.50 27.12
C HIS A 130 -13.24 83.85 25.96
N PHE A 131 -12.41 84.60 25.24
CA PHE A 131 -11.54 84.04 24.19
C PHE A 131 -10.54 83.02 24.74
N LYS A 132 -9.93 83.29 25.90
CA LYS A 132 -9.02 82.34 26.57
C LYS A 132 -9.75 81.07 27.00
N ASP A 133 -10.98 81.19 27.50
CA ASP A 133 -11.79 80.07 27.95
C ASP A 133 -12.25 79.21 26.74
N CYS A 134 -12.72 79.84 25.65
CA CYS A 134 -13.01 79.15 24.38
C CYS A 134 -11.78 78.44 23.79
N LEU A 135 -10.61 79.09 23.77
CA LEU A 135 -9.37 78.46 23.31
C LEU A 135 -8.96 77.27 24.20
N SER A 136 -9.19 77.37 25.51
CA SER A 136 -8.93 76.28 26.47
C SER A 136 -9.90 75.11 26.27
N GLN A 137 -11.18 75.38 26.00
CA GLN A 137 -12.18 74.37 25.65
C GLN A 137 -11.83 73.66 24.32
N ILE A 138 -11.52 74.41 23.26
CA ILE A 138 -11.13 73.85 21.96
C ILE A 138 -9.87 72.96 22.10
N GLN A 139 -8.91 73.38 22.94
CA GLN A 139 -7.75 72.54 23.25
C GLN A 139 -8.11 71.27 24.05
N ALA A 140 -9.08 71.33 24.96
CA ALA A 140 -9.54 70.16 25.70
C ALA A 140 -10.28 69.17 24.78
N GLU A 141 -11.27 69.63 24.02
CA GLU A 141 -12.00 68.82 23.06
C GLU A 141 -11.09 68.18 22.00
N ASN A 142 -10.07 68.89 21.52
CA ASN A 142 -9.13 68.33 20.55
C ASN A 142 -8.21 67.28 21.18
N ARG A 143 -7.83 67.42 22.47
CA ARG A 143 -7.10 66.35 23.19
C ARG A 143 -7.96 65.11 23.38
N GLU A 144 -9.24 65.28 23.74
CA GLU A 144 -10.20 64.18 23.87
C GLU A 144 -10.40 63.44 22.54
N LYS A 145 -10.63 64.18 21.44
CA LYS A 145 -10.72 63.63 20.08
C LYS A 145 -9.46 62.86 19.68
N VAL A 146 -8.26 63.37 20.01
CA VAL A 146 -6.98 62.66 19.78
C VAL A 146 -6.90 61.39 20.63
N GLN A 147 -7.24 61.43 21.92
CA GLN A 147 -7.21 60.24 22.79
C GLN A 147 -8.19 59.15 22.31
N ILE A 148 -9.38 59.52 21.82
CA ILE A 148 -10.34 58.58 21.24
C ILE A 148 -9.77 57.95 19.96
N LEU A 149 -9.12 58.73 19.08
CA LEU A 149 -8.49 58.22 17.87
C LEU A 149 -7.27 57.32 18.17
N GLU A 150 -6.45 57.67 19.16
CA GLU A 150 -5.34 56.82 19.65
C GLU A 150 -5.86 55.51 20.25
N GLU A 151 -6.97 55.55 20.98
CA GLU A 151 -7.63 54.36 21.54
C GLU A 151 -8.23 53.46 20.45
N GLN A 152 -8.88 54.04 19.44
CA GLN A 152 -9.37 53.31 18.26
C GLN A 152 -8.21 52.71 17.46
N ASN A 153 -7.13 53.46 17.24
CA ASN A 153 -5.96 52.97 16.50
C ASN A 153 -5.22 51.85 17.25
N ARG A 154 -5.11 51.93 18.58
CA ARG A 154 -4.59 50.83 19.41
C ARG A 154 -5.48 49.59 19.35
N LYS A 155 -6.81 49.74 19.38
CA LYS A 155 -7.75 48.62 19.17
C LYS A 155 -7.63 48.00 17.77
N LEU A 156 -7.53 48.80 16.71
CA LEU A 156 -7.32 48.32 15.34
C LEU A 156 -5.96 47.59 15.19
N THR A 157 -4.91 48.11 15.82
CA THR A 157 -3.58 47.48 15.83
C THR A 157 -3.62 46.12 16.52
N ALA A 158 -4.25 46.02 17.69
CA ALA A 158 -4.44 44.75 18.40
C ALA A 158 -5.25 43.75 17.55
N ARG A 159 -6.38 44.19 16.97
CA ARG A 159 -7.23 43.33 16.15
C ARG A 159 -6.53 42.86 14.86
N ASN A 160 -5.63 43.66 14.29
CA ASN A 160 -4.80 43.26 13.16
C ASN A 160 -3.77 42.19 13.56
N ALA A 161 -3.16 42.31 14.76
CA ALA A 161 -2.27 41.28 15.29
C ALA A 161 -3.00 39.95 15.56
N GLU A 162 -4.20 39.98 16.16
CA GLU A 162 -5.05 38.81 16.34
C GLU A 162 -5.38 38.11 14.99
N LEU A 163 -5.68 38.89 13.95
CA LEU A 163 -5.96 38.35 12.61
C LEU A 163 -4.71 37.76 11.94
N GLN A 164 -3.53 38.34 12.17
CA GLN A 164 -2.26 37.78 11.69
C GLN A 164 -1.90 36.47 12.39
N GLU A 165 -2.15 36.36 13.70
CA GLU A 165 -1.96 35.12 14.47
C GLU A 165 -2.91 34.01 14.00
N LEU A 166 -4.19 34.33 13.79
CA LEU A 166 -5.18 33.38 13.24
C LEU A 166 -4.79 32.90 11.84
N LEU A 167 -4.41 33.80 10.92
CA LEU A 167 -3.98 33.44 9.56
C LEU A 167 -2.69 32.60 9.56
N ALA A 168 -1.78 32.84 10.50
CA ALA A 168 -0.59 32.01 10.69
C ALA A 168 -0.93 30.62 11.24
N GLY A 169 -1.88 30.52 12.18
CA GLY A 169 -2.41 29.25 12.68
C GLY A 169 -3.07 28.43 11.57
N GLU A 170 -3.99 29.01 10.81
CA GLU A 170 -4.60 28.39 9.64
C GLU A 170 -3.56 27.97 8.59
N GLN A 171 -2.47 28.73 8.44
CA GLN A 171 -1.37 28.32 7.55
C GLN A 171 -0.65 27.08 8.06
N VAL A 172 -0.31 27.02 9.35
CA VAL A 172 0.34 25.83 9.95
C VAL A 172 -0.57 24.60 9.85
N GLU A 173 -1.89 24.75 10.03
CA GLU A 173 -2.84 23.65 9.83
C GLU A 173 -2.96 23.22 8.37
N ARG A 174 -2.99 24.16 7.42
CA ARG A 174 -2.98 23.86 5.97
C ARG A 174 -1.69 23.17 5.53
N ASP A 175 -0.54 23.63 6.00
CA ASP A 175 0.76 23.06 5.65
C ASP A 175 0.95 21.66 6.30
N SER A 176 0.44 21.48 7.53
CA SER A 176 0.40 20.18 8.24
C SER A 176 -0.52 19.16 7.53
N THR A 177 -1.74 19.55 7.17
CA THR A 177 -2.69 18.69 6.44
C THR A 177 -2.20 18.36 5.04
N LEU A 178 -1.58 19.31 4.33
CA LEU A 178 -0.93 19.07 3.04
C LEU A 178 0.24 18.08 3.16
N CYS A 179 1.09 18.21 4.19
CA CYS A 179 2.16 17.25 4.47
C CYS A 179 1.61 15.84 4.75
N HIS A 180 0.55 15.73 5.54
CA HIS A 180 -0.14 14.45 5.79
C HIS A 180 -0.71 13.84 4.50
N MET A 181 -1.40 14.64 3.67
CA MET A 181 -1.93 14.18 2.38
C MET A 181 -0.81 13.74 1.42
N GLN A 182 0.33 14.43 1.40
CA GLN A 182 1.50 14.01 0.62
C GLN A 182 2.07 12.67 1.11
N LYS A 183 2.16 12.45 2.43
CA LYS A 183 2.59 11.14 2.97
C LYS A 183 1.64 10.03 2.52
N VAL A 184 0.33 10.22 2.65
CA VAL A 184 -0.68 9.24 2.25
C VAL A 184 -0.66 8.99 0.73
N LEU A 185 -0.38 10.00 -0.08
CA LEU A 185 -0.19 9.83 -1.52
C LEU A 185 1.01 8.93 -1.85
N VAL A 186 2.16 9.15 -1.20
CA VAL A 186 3.37 8.32 -1.41
C VAL A 186 3.14 6.89 -0.91
N GLU A 187 2.47 6.72 0.23
CA GLU A 187 2.15 5.42 0.83
C GLU A 187 1.17 4.61 -0.06
N THR A 188 0.15 5.26 -0.60
CA THR A 188 -0.80 4.62 -1.54
C THR A 188 -0.16 4.32 -2.90
N GLN A 189 0.75 5.15 -3.40
CA GLN A 189 1.55 4.86 -4.60
C GLN A 189 2.49 3.66 -4.40
N MET A 190 3.16 3.57 -3.25
CA MET A 190 4.00 2.41 -2.90
C MET A 190 3.17 1.12 -2.82
N ASN A 191 2.01 1.16 -2.16
CA ASN A 191 1.11 0.00 -2.07
C ASN A 191 0.59 -0.42 -3.45
N LEU A 192 0.27 0.54 -4.33
CA LEU A 192 -0.14 0.24 -5.71
C LEU A 192 0.98 -0.43 -6.52
N ALA A 193 2.22 0.03 -6.39
CA ALA A 193 3.38 -0.60 -7.04
C ALA A 193 3.60 -2.06 -6.56
N VAL A 194 3.45 -2.32 -5.25
CA VAL A 194 3.52 -3.69 -4.69
C VAL A 194 2.37 -4.56 -5.21
N CYS A 195 1.17 -4.02 -5.37
CA CYS A 195 0.05 -4.73 -6.00
C CYS A 195 0.31 -5.04 -7.48
N GLU A 196 0.92 -4.13 -8.24
CA GLU A 196 1.32 -4.40 -9.63
C GLU A 196 2.39 -5.49 -9.72
N GLU A 197 3.42 -5.45 -8.87
CA GLU A 197 4.48 -6.46 -8.80
C GLU A 197 3.87 -7.84 -8.49
N SER A 198 2.98 -7.89 -7.51
CA SER A 198 2.24 -9.11 -7.12
C SER A 198 1.34 -9.63 -8.25
N LEU A 199 0.73 -8.74 -9.03
CA LEU A 199 -0.11 -9.12 -10.17
C LEU A 199 0.73 -9.61 -11.36
N LYS A 200 1.90 -9.02 -11.63
CA LYS A 200 2.88 -9.50 -12.62
C LYS A 200 3.41 -10.89 -12.25
N ALA A 201 3.75 -11.11 -10.97
CA ALA A 201 4.15 -12.43 -10.47
C ALA A 201 3.03 -13.46 -10.60
N ARG A 202 1.79 -13.09 -10.25
CA ARG A 202 0.63 -13.99 -10.37
C ARG A 202 0.29 -14.35 -11.81
N THR A 203 0.37 -13.40 -12.76
CA THR A 203 0.14 -13.71 -14.18
C THR A 203 1.26 -14.56 -14.78
N GLY A 204 2.52 -14.33 -14.39
CA GLY A 204 3.66 -15.19 -14.75
C GLY A 204 3.46 -16.64 -14.26
N ASN A 205 3.02 -16.83 -13.01
CA ASN A 205 2.70 -18.16 -12.48
C ASN A 205 1.53 -18.82 -13.24
N CYS A 206 0.51 -18.06 -13.65
CA CYS A 206 -0.56 -18.58 -14.50
C CYS A 206 -0.04 -19.06 -15.87
N THR A 207 0.85 -18.31 -16.52
CA THR A 207 1.43 -18.74 -17.80
C THR A 207 2.27 -20.02 -17.67
N ILE A 208 3.05 -20.16 -16.59
CA ILE A 208 3.80 -21.40 -16.31
C ILE A 208 2.85 -22.58 -16.10
N LEU A 209 1.76 -22.40 -15.35
CA LEU A 209 0.77 -23.46 -15.11
C LEU A 209 0.00 -23.86 -16.38
N ASP A 210 -0.29 -22.93 -17.30
CA ASP A 210 -0.88 -23.27 -18.60
C ASP A 210 0.14 -23.94 -19.55
N GLU A 211 1.43 -23.61 -19.48
CA GLU A 211 2.51 -24.34 -20.18
C GLU A 211 2.68 -25.76 -19.64
N GLU A 212 2.75 -25.96 -18.31
CA GLU A 212 2.79 -27.28 -17.67
C GLU A 212 1.57 -28.12 -18.03
N LYS A 213 0.38 -27.54 -17.98
CA LYS A 213 -0.88 -28.18 -18.41
C LYS A 213 -0.85 -28.57 -19.89
N GLY A 214 -0.27 -27.75 -20.76
CA GLY A 214 -0.02 -28.09 -22.16
C GLY A 214 0.92 -29.29 -22.32
N CYS A 215 2.02 -29.32 -21.57
CA CYS A 215 2.95 -30.46 -21.55
C CYS A 215 2.30 -31.74 -21.01
N LEU A 216 1.52 -31.64 -19.93
CA LEU A 216 0.80 -32.77 -19.35
C LEU A 216 -0.27 -33.32 -20.32
N GLN A 217 -1.02 -32.45 -21.01
CA GLN A 217 -1.96 -32.89 -22.06
C GLN A 217 -1.22 -33.59 -23.22
N GLY A 218 -0.05 -33.09 -23.62
CA GLY A 218 0.79 -33.77 -24.61
C GLY A 218 1.22 -35.18 -24.17
N ASN A 219 1.56 -35.35 -22.88
CA ASN A 219 1.90 -36.66 -22.30
C ASN A 219 0.67 -37.60 -22.21
N VAL A 220 -0.51 -37.08 -21.88
CA VAL A 220 -1.77 -37.85 -21.88
C VAL A 220 -2.07 -38.38 -23.28
N ASN A 221 -2.08 -37.50 -24.29
CA ASN A 221 -2.35 -37.88 -25.69
C ASN A 221 -1.33 -38.93 -26.21
N TRP A 222 -0.07 -38.86 -25.75
CA TRP A 222 0.96 -39.86 -26.08
C TRP A 222 0.71 -41.21 -25.39
N LEU A 223 0.29 -41.20 -24.12
CA LEU A 223 -0.08 -42.42 -23.38
C LEU A 223 -1.33 -43.08 -23.97
N GLU A 224 -2.34 -42.30 -24.38
CA GLU A 224 -3.53 -42.80 -25.09
C GLU A 224 -3.14 -43.49 -26.41
N GLY A 225 -2.28 -42.85 -27.23
CA GLY A 225 -1.76 -43.45 -28.46
C GLY A 225 -0.92 -44.72 -28.23
N LYS A 226 -0.23 -44.83 -27.08
CA LYS A 226 0.48 -46.04 -26.67
C LYS A 226 -0.47 -47.14 -26.20
N LEU A 227 -1.51 -46.79 -25.45
CA LEU A 227 -2.54 -47.71 -24.97
C LEU A 227 -3.31 -48.31 -26.15
N GLN A 228 -3.82 -47.47 -27.06
CA GLN A 228 -4.52 -47.92 -28.27
C GLN A 228 -3.70 -48.93 -29.08
N LYS A 229 -2.40 -48.66 -29.29
CA LYS A 229 -1.51 -49.60 -30.00
C LYS A 229 -1.34 -50.92 -29.24
N SER A 230 -1.26 -50.89 -27.92
CA SER A 230 -1.20 -52.09 -27.07
C SER A 230 -2.51 -52.88 -27.12
N ASP A 231 -3.66 -52.22 -27.22
CA ASP A 231 -4.97 -52.87 -27.34
C ASP A 231 -5.18 -53.46 -28.74
N ASP A 232 -4.73 -52.79 -29.80
CA ASP A 232 -4.72 -53.34 -31.17
C ASP A 232 -3.84 -54.61 -31.25
N GLU A 233 -2.67 -54.60 -30.61
CA GLU A 233 -1.79 -55.77 -30.48
C GLU A 233 -2.44 -56.89 -29.64
N ASN A 234 -3.12 -56.55 -28.55
CA ASN A 234 -3.87 -57.50 -27.71
C ASN A 234 -5.04 -58.15 -28.47
N VAL A 235 -5.78 -57.38 -29.27
CA VAL A 235 -6.84 -57.87 -30.17
C VAL A 235 -6.27 -58.81 -31.25
N GLN A 236 -5.09 -58.49 -31.81
CA GLN A 236 -4.41 -59.40 -32.73
C GLN A 236 -3.96 -60.69 -32.05
N LEU A 237 -3.35 -60.63 -30.86
CA LEU A 237 -2.94 -61.80 -30.08
C LEU A 237 -4.13 -62.70 -29.70
N LYS A 238 -5.25 -62.12 -29.27
CA LYS A 238 -6.51 -62.85 -29.03
C LYS A 238 -7.01 -63.57 -30.27
N ARG A 239 -6.93 -62.93 -31.45
CA ARG A 239 -7.30 -63.54 -32.74
C ARG A 239 -6.36 -64.68 -33.13
N CYS A 240 -5.05 -64.52 -32.93
CA CYS A 240 -4.06 -65.58 -33.15
C CYS A 240 -4.27 -66.78 -32.21
N LEU A 241 -4.54 -66.54 -30.92
CA LEU A 241 -4.86 -67.60 -29.95
C LEU A 241 -6.15 -68.35 -30.31
N HIS A 242 -7.17 -67.64 -30.79
CA HIS A 242 -8.40 -68.28 -31.27
C HIS A 242 -8.15 -69.19 -32.50
N ASN A 243 -7.38 -68.70 -33.49
CA ASN A 243 -7.01 -69.50 -34.65
C ASN A 243 -6.15 -70.72 -34.29
N LEU A 244 -5.20 -70.57 -33.36
CA LEU A 244 -4.39 -71.69 -32.84
C LEU A 244 -5.25 -72.71 -32.09
N LYS A 245 -6.25 -72.26 -31.31
CA LYS A 245 -7.20 -73.16 -30.66
C LYS A 245 -8.01 -73.94 -31.68
N LEU A 246 -8.61 -73.30 -32.68
CA LEU A 246 -9.35 -73.99 -33.73
C LEU A 246 -8.49 -75.04 -34.45
N SER A 247 -7.22 -74.71 -34.75
CA SER A 247 -6.27 -75.65 -35.33
C SER A 247 -5.85 -76.79 -34.38
N LEU A 248 -5.92 -76.60 -33.06
CA LEU A 248 -5.72 -77.66 -32.08
C LEU A 248 -6.96 -78.56 -32.01
N ASP A 249 -8.15 -77.97 -31.91
CA ASP A 249 -9.44 -78.67 -31.95
C ASP A 249 -9.59 -79.53 -33.24
N ASP A 250 -9.03 -79.06 -34.38
CA ASP A 250 -8.91 -79.83 -35.62
C ASP A 250 -7.95 -81.03 -35.49
N LYS A 251 -6.77 -80.83 -34.89
CA LYS A 251 -5.77 -81.90 -34.73
C LYS A 251 -6.15 -82.94 -33.68
N GLU A 252 -6.87 -82.55 -32.63
CA GLU A 252 -7.47 -83.48 -31.68
C GLU A 252 -8.55 -84.34 -32.36
N ARG A 253 -9.36 -83.78 -33.26
CA ARG A 253 -10.31 -84.55 -34.09
C ARG A 253 -9.62 -85.48 -35.08
N GLU A 254 -8.57 -85.05 -35.78
CA GLU A 254 -7.76 -85.92 -36.65
C GLU A 254 -7.12 -87.07 -35.87
N LEU A 255 -6.60 -86.80 -34.67
CA LEU A 255 -5.99 -87.80 -33.80
C LEU A 255 -7.02 -88.77 -33.25
N ALA A 256 -8.20 -88.31 -32.84
CA ALA A 256 -9.30 -89.18 -32.41
C ALA A 256 -9.73 -90.15 -33.53
N VAL A 257 -9.92 -89.65 -34.76
CA VAL A 257 -10.24 -90.48 -35.94
C VAL A 257 -9.11 -91.46 -36.26
N SER A 258 -7.85 -91.06 -36.08
CA SER A 258 -6.69 -91.93 -36.31
C SER A 258 -6.55 -93.01 -35.24
N SER A 259 -6.83 -92.68 -33.98
CA SER A 259 -6.86 -93.62 -32.85
C SER A 259 -8.02 -94.61 -33.00
N GLN A 260 -9.19 -94.16 -33.46
CA GLN A 260 -10.32 -95.04 -33.78
C GLN A 260 -9.92 -96.05 -34.85
N LYS A 261 -9.32 -95.63 -35.98
CA LYS A 261 -8.86 -96.53 -37.04
C LYS A 261 -7.81 -97.54 -36.56
N LEU A 262 -6.91 -97.12 -35.67
CA LEU A 262 -5.95 -98.02 -35.02
C LEU A 262 -6.67 -99.04 -34.11
N GLN A 263 -7.68 -98.63 -33.37
CA GLN A 263 -8.48 -99.52 -32.52
C GLN A 263 -9.37 -100.47 -33.33
N GLU A 264 -9.89 -100.02 -34.48
CA GLU A 264 -10.59 -100.86 -35.46
C GLU A 264 -9.64 -101.93 -36.03
N ALA A 265 -8.44 -101.56 -36.49
CA ALA A 265 -7.42 -102.52 -36.92
C ALA A 265 -6.99 -103.49 -35.79
N LEU A 266 -6.90 -103.01 -34.55
CA LEU A 266 -6.63 -103.86 -33.39
C LEU A 266 -7.82 -104.79 -33.04
N SER A 267 -9.04 -104.46 -33.46
CA SER A 267 -10.21 -105.35 -33.37
C SER A 267 -10.24 -106.41 -34.48
N GLU A 268 -9.46 -106.26 -35.56
CA GLU A 268 -9.25 -107.29 -36.57
C GLU A 268 -8.18 -108.33 -36.15
N THR A 269 -7.20 -107.95 -35.33
CA THR A 269 -6.16 -108.87 -34.82
C THR A 269 -6.66 -110.19 -34.21
N PRO A 270 -7.76 -110.27 -33.41
CA PRO A 270 -8.26 -111.55 -32.92
C PRO A 270 -8.65 -112.56 -34.03
N ASN A 271 -8.99 -112.10 -35.25
CA ASN A 271 -9.19 -113.01 -36.39
C ASN A 271 -7.86 -113.63 -36.86
N ILE A 272 -6.76 -112.87 -36.77
CA ILE A 272 -5.39 -113.32 -37.08
C ILE A 272 -4.89 -114.25 -35.97
N GLU A 273 -5.15 -113.94 -34.70
CA GLU A 273 -4.84 -114.81 -33.56
C GLU A 273 -5.62 -116.13 -33.63
N GLN A 274 -6.89 -116.10 -34.08
CA GLN A 274 -7.67 -117.32 -34.31
C GLN A 274 -7.09 -118.18 -35.43
N ALA A 275 -6.59 -117.57 -36.51
CA ALA A 275 -5.87 -118.29 -37.57
C ALA A 275 -4.53 -118.87 -37.07
N LEU A 276 -3.80 -118.14 -36.21
CA LEU A 276 -2.58 -118.64 -35.57
C LEU A 276 -2.88 -119.80 -34.59
N LEU A 277 -3.98 -119.76 -33.84
CA LEU A 277 -4.42 -120.85 -32.98
C LEU A 277 -4.72 -122.12 -33.78
N GLN A 278 -5.46 -122.01 -34.90
CA GLN A 278 -5.71 -123.15 -35.81
C GLN A 278 -4.40 -123.72 -36.38
N LEU A 279 -3.41 -122.87 -36.68
CA LEU A 279 -2.08 -123.30 -37.12
C LEU A 279 -1.33 -124.03 -35.99
N VAL A 280 -1.35 -123.51 -34.76
CA VAL A 280 -0.74 -124.15 -33.58
C VAL A 280 -1.39 -125.50 -33.29
N GLU A 281 -2.72 -125.64 -33.37
CA GLU A 281 -3.41 -126.92 -33.25
C GLU A 281 -3.01 -127.94 -34.33
N SER A 282 -2.64 -127.48 -35.53
CA SER A 282 -2.12 -128.36 -36.59
C SER A 282 -0.69 -128.82 -36.29
N VAL A 283 0.17 -127.92 -35.78
CA VAL A 283 1.55 -128.23 -35.37
C VAL A 283 1.57 -129.15 -34.15
N GLN A 284 0.68 -128.98 -33.17
CA GLN A 284 0.55 -129.86 -32.01
C GLN A 284 0.12 -131.29 -32.40
N ARG A 285 -0.74 -131.45 -33.41
CA ARG A 285 -1.08 -132.76 -33.97
C ARG A 285 0.15 -133.42 -34.62
N LEU A 286 0.88 -132.69 -35.47
CA LEU A 286 2.12 -133.19 -36.07
C LEU A 286 3.20 -133.54 -35.03
N ALA A 287 3.27 -132.79 -33.93
CA ALA A 287 4.16 -133.10 -32.80
C ALA A 287 3.74 -134.39 -32.06
N ALA A 288 2.43 -134.63 -31.89
CA ALA A 288 1.92 -135.87 -31.31
C ALA A 288 2.15 -137.09 -32.22
N ASP A 289 2.00 -136.94 -33.54
CA ASP A 289 2.32 -137.99 -34.51
C ASP A 289 3.83 -138.29 -34.56
N ASN A 290 4.68 -137.26 -34.51
CA ASN A 290 6.13 -137.44 -34.35
C ASN A 290 6.49 -138.13 -33.01
N ALA A 291 5.82 -137.78 -31.90
CA ALA A 291 6.04 -138.43 -30.62
C ALA A 291 5.62 -139.93 -30.64
N ARG A 292 4.58 -140.29 -31.41
CA ARG A 292 4.23 -141.70 -31.67
C ARG A 292 5.30 -142.41 -32.50
N LEU A 293 5.80 -141.78 -33.56
CA LEU A 293 6.90 -142.34 -34.37
C LEU A 293 8.18 -142.51 -33.55
N GLU A 294 8.52 -141.54 -32.69
CA GLU A 294 9.58 -141.69 -31.70
C GLU A 294 9.31 -142.84 -30.72
N GLN A 295 8.07 -143.06 -30.29
CA GLN A 295 7.73 -144.16 -29.38
C GLN A 295 7.89 -145.52 -30.06
N ASP A 296 7.51 -145.66 -31.34
CA ASP A 296 7.75 -146.89 -32.11
C ASP A 296 9.25 -147.12 -32.38
N VAL A 297 10.01 -146.06 -32.68
CA VAL A 297 11.48 -146.12 -32.78
C VAL A 297 12.11 -146.50 -31.44
N LYS A 298 11.66 -145.92 -30.31
CA LYS A 298 12.11 -146.27 -28.96
C LYS A 298 11.73 -147.72 -28.60
N ARG A 299 10.60 -148.24 -29.08
CA ARG A 299 10.21 -149.65 -28.89
C ARG A 299 11.10 -150.61 -29.69
N GLN A 300 11.52 -150.23 -30.90
CA GLN A 300 12.51 -150.97 -31.69
C GLN A 300 13.92 -150.86 -31.09
N THR A 301 14.27 -149.69 -30.55
CA THR A 301 15.56 -149.46 -29.87
C THR A 301 15.62 -150.23 -28.54
N GLY A 302 14.52 -150.33 -27.79
CA GLY A 302 14.42 -151.15 -26.59
C GLY A 302 14.67 -152.63 -26.86
N THR A 303 14.14 -153.17 -27.96
CA THR A 303 14.44 -154.57 -28.37
C THR A 303 15.88 -154.79 -28.86
N ILE A 304 16.66 -153.73 -29.05
CA ILE A 304 18.10 -153.79 -29.30
C ILE A 304 18.87 -153.58 -27.98
N SER A 305 18.40 -152.67 -27.12
CA SER A 305 19.01 -152.36 -25.81
C SER A 305 18.88 -153.51 -24.81
N GLU A 306 17.76 -154.24 -24.80
CA GLU A 306 17.57 -155.46 -24.00
C GLU A 306 18.60 -156.55 -24.39
N LEU A 307 19.08 -156.55 -25.64
CA LEU A 307 20.15 -157.43 -26.14
C LEU A 307 21.58 -156.88 -25.89
N GLN A 308 21.70 -155.74 -25.20
CA GLN A 308 22.98 -155.10 -24.84
C GLN A 308 23.12 -154.89 -23.32
N GLU A 309 22.03 -154.65 -22.60
CA GLU A 309 21.98 -154.51 -21.15
C GLU A 309 22.28 -155.85 -20.44
N GLU A 310 21.99 -156.99 -21.08
CA GLU A 310 22.42 -158.32 -20.63
C GLU A 310 23.96 -158.53 -20.78
N ALA A 311 24.70 -157.54 -21.31
CA ALA A 311 26.17 -157.55 -21.44
C ALA A 311 26.89 -156.45 -20.63
N GLU A 312 26.21 -155.42 -20.11
CA GLU A 312 26.78 -154.41 -19.19
C GLU A 312 26.42 -154.70 -17.72
N GLU A 313 26.53 -156.00 -17.40
CA GLU A 313 26.51 -156.60 -16.07
C GLU A 313 27.40 -155.85 -15.04
N ALA A 314 26.97 -155.86 -13.77
CA ALA A 314 27.81 -155.76 -12.56
C ALA A 314 28.72 -154.52 -12.34
N LEU A 315 28.76 -153.52 -13.22
CA LEU A 315 29.67 -152.37 -13.09
C LEU A 315 29.05 -151.13 -12.42
N LEU A 316 29.25 -151.02 -11.10
CA LEU A 316 29.25 -149.77 -10.29
C LEU A 316 27.88 -149.08 -10.10
N MET A 317 27.26 -149.01 -8.91
CA MET A 317 27.68 -149.45 -7.56
C MET A 317 28.84 -148.66 -6.90
N LYS A 318 28.73 -147.31 -6.83
CA LYS A 318 29.45 -146.48 -5.81
C LYS A 318 29.02 -144.99 -5.73
N ALA A 319 28.63 -144.53 -4.52
CA ALA A 319 28.65 -143.16 -3.93
C ALA A 319 28.12 -141.94 -4.75
N GLY A 320 27.53 -140.88 -4.19
CA GLY A 320 27.55 -140.31 -2.81
C GLY A 320 28.18 -138.89 -2.88
N LEU A 321 27.48 -137.76 -2.65
CA LEU A 321 26.99 -137.19 -1.36
C LEU A 321 28.15 -136.91 -0.35
N GLU A 322 28.28 -135.77 0.33
CA GLU A 322 27.41 -134.56 0.49
C GLU A 322 28.16 -133.35 1.15
N GLU A 323 27.41 -132.28 1.53
CA GLU A 323 27.69 -131.14 2.46
C GLU A 323 28.82 -130.10 2.14
N GLN A 324 28.79 -128.77 2.43
CA GLN A 324 27.91 -127.76 3.10
C GLN A 324 28.38 -127.20 4.48
N LEU A 325 28.00 -125.94 4.83
CA LEU A 325 28.08 -125.23 6.16
C LEU A 325 29.49 -124.67 6.60
N THR A 326 29.72 -123.67 7.51
CA THR A 326 28.89 -122.81 8.41
C THR A 326 29.59 -121.49 8.93
N GLN A 327 28.83 -120.37 9.04
CA GLN A 327 28.64 -119.39 10.17
C GLN A 327 29.73 -118.70 11.08
N LYS A 328 29.57 -117.36 11.22
CA LYS A 328 29.35 -116.51 12.46
C LYS A 328 30.48 -116.15 13.48
N ALA A 329 30.66 -114.84 13.78
CA ALA A 329 31.56 -114.26 14.82
C ALA A 329 31.09 -112.85 15.32
N GLN A 330 31.58 -112.34 16.47
CA GLN A 330 31.16 -111.09 17.19
C GLN A 330 32.30 -110.48 18.10
N LEU A 331 32.00 -109.41 18.89
CA LEU A 331 32.74 -108.74 20.02
C LEU A 331 33.78 -107.61 19.73
N GLU A 332 34.05 -106.59 20.59
CA GLU A 332 33.22 -105.73 21.52
C GLU A 332 34.05 -104.55 22.18
N GLN A 333 33.39 -103.64 22.94
CA GLN A 333 33.86 -102.70 24.03
C GLN A 333 34.70 -101.41 23.80
N ALA A 334 34.19 -100.26 24.30
CA ALA A 334 34.93 -99.13 24.93
C ALA A 334 33.95 -98.17 25.68
N GLU A 335 34.30 -97.65 26.87
CA GLU A 335 33.46 -96.76 27.71
C GLU A 335 34.25 -95.61 28.37
N GLU A 336 33.54 -94.75 29.13
CA GLU A 336 34.00 -93.82 30.19
C GLU A 336 34.98 -92.67 29.85
N GLU A 337 34.46 -91.43 29.75
CA GLU A 337 34.99 -90.28 30.54
C GLU A 337 34.01 -89.07 30.59
N ALA A 338 34.29 -88.11 31.50
CA ALA A 338 33.79 -86.73 31.50
C ALA A 338 32.27 -86.43 31.68
N ALA A 339 31.62 -87.06 32.66
CA ALA A 339 30.38 -86.53 33.26
C ALA A 339 30.66 -85.49 34.38
N LEU A 340 29.59 -84.93 34.98
CA LEU A 340 29.55 -84.34 36.34
C LEU A 340 30.01 -82.88 36.61
N LEU A 341 29.97 -81.94 35.65
CA LEU A 341 30.19 -80.50 35.98
C LEU A 341 29.30 -79.48 35.21
N ARG A 342 27.99 -79.78 35.05
CA ARG A 342 27.00 -78.89 34.38
C ARG A 342 25.61 -78.80 35.03
N ARG A 343 25.45 -79.07 36.34
CA ARG A 343 24.10 -79.21 36.97
C ARG A 343 23.71 -78.22 38.07
N HIS A 344 24.50 -77.17 38.33
CA HIS A 344 24.19 -76.19 39.38
C HIS A 344 24.38 -74.74 38.88
N LEU A 345 23.45 -74.28 38.03
CA LEU A 345 23.41 -72.90 37.51
C LEU A 345 21.95 -72.43 37.33
N GLN A 346 21.10 -72.67 38.32
CA GLN A 346 19.69 -72.24 38.35
C GLN A 346 19.14 -72.25 39.79
N GLU A 347 18.02 -71.56 40.01
CA GLU A 347 17.12 -71.62 41.21
C GLU A 347 17.47 -70.85 42.51
N ALA A 348 18.46 -69.93 42.57
CA ALA A 348 18.80 -69.25 43.85
C ALA A 348 19.03 -67.71 43.80
N GLN A 349 18.39 -66.96 42.90
CA GLN A 349 18.69 -65.52 42.76
C GLN A 349 17.50 -64.62 42.33
N LYS A 350 16.47 -64.47 43.18
CA LYS A 350 15.46 -63.39 43.05
C LYS A 350 14.75 -63.06 44.38
N ARG A 351 14.51 -61.75 44.61
CA ARG A 351 13.94 -61.04 45.78
C ARG A 351 14.94 -60.62 46.86
N ALA A 352 14.94 -59.32 47.21
CA ALA A 352 14.47 -58.85 48.52
C ALA A 352 14.45 -57.32 48.60
N GLU A 353 13.27 -56.76 48.86
CA GLU A 353 12.90 -55.36 48.70
C GLU A 353 11.86 -54.95 49.77
N ASP A 354 11.85 -53.77 50.42
CA ASP A 354 12.89 -52.76 50.72
C ASP A 354 12.37 -51.88 51.89
N LYS A 355 13.27 -51.17 52.63
CA LYS A 355 13.00 -50.09 53.62
C LYS A 355 14.30 -49.62 54.29
N GLU A 356 14.76 -48.37 54.25
CA GLU A 356 14.16 -47.02 54.42
C GLU A 356 14.13 -46.49 55.88
N ARG A 357 14.78 -45.32 56.07
CA ARG A 357 14.70 -44.36 57.20
C ARG A 357 15.04 -44.81 58.63
N GLU A 358 16.24 -44.42 59.09
CA GLU A 358 16.38 -43.70 60.38
C GLU A 358 17.61 -42.77 60.39
N VAL A 359 17.39 -41.48 60.67
CA VAL A 359 18.40 -40.41 60.85
C VAL A 359 17.80 -39.42 61.87
N VAL A 360 18.66 -38.72 62.63
CA VAL A 360 18.34 -37.78 63.73
C VAL A 360 18.01 -38.46 65.07
N ASP A 361 19.00 -38.53 65.98
CA ASP A 361 18.79 -38.15 67.42
C ASP A 361 20.03 -38.10 68.36
N VAL A 362 21.29 -38.11 67.87
CA VAL A 362 22.49 -38.04 68.76
C VAL A 362 23.47 -36.89 68.44
N GLN A 363 22.95 -35.75 67.97
CA GLN A 363 23.68 -34.46 67.95
C GLN A 363 22.78 -33.33 68.48
N LYS A 364 22.48 -33.27 69.79
CA LYS A 364 23.36 -32.91 70.93
C LYS A 364 23.22 -31.43 71.35
N CYS A 365 22.30 -31.21 72.28
CA CYS A 365 22.50 -30.46 73.52
C CYS A 365 23.58 -29.37 73.52
N PHE A 366 23.23 -28.17 73.05
CA PHE A 366 23.97 -26.92 73.34
C PHE A 366 23.09 -25.67 73.49
N GLY A 367 21.78 -25.72 73.18
CA GLY A 367 20.88 -24.57 73.28
C GLY A 367 20.50 -24.19 74.72
N ASP A 368 20.12 -25.20 75.51
CA ASP A 368 19.45 -25.09 76.83
C ASP A 368 20.25 -24.35 77.93
N ALA A 369 21.49 -23.94 77.63
CA ALA A 369 22.37 -23.19 78.53
C ALA A 369 22.24 -21.66 78.42
N LEU A 370 21.62 -21.12 77.35
CA LEU A 370 21.64 -19.67 77.08
C LEU A 370 20.37 -18.91 77.50
N ASP A 371 19.20 -19.56 77.53
CA ASP A 371 17.93 -18.88 77.86
C ASP A 371 17.87 -18.39 79.31
N LYS A 372 18.69 -18.95 80.21
CA LYS A 372 18.72 -18.57 81.63
C LYS A 372 19.45 -17.25 81.91
N MET A 373 20.18 -16.68 80.95
CA MET A 373 20.85 -15.37 81.09
C MET A 373 19.98 -14.18 80.63
N ARG A 374 18.82 -14.43 80.01
CA ARG A 374 17.98 -13.37 79.40
C ARG A 374 16.89 -12.79 80.30
N ALA A 375 16.69 -13.34 81.50
CA ALA A 375 15.56 -12.98 82.37
C ALA A 375 15.77 -11.72 83.22
N GLU A 376 17.01 -11.30 83.50
CA GLU A 376 17.35 -10.32 84.55
C GLU A 376 17.78 -8.94 83.99
N THR A 377 17.30 -8.55 82.80
CA THR A 377 17.56 -7.23 82.20
C THR A 377 16.27 -6.46 81.91
N LEU A 378 15.28 -6.58 82.81
CA LEU A 378 13.90 -6.16 82.58
C LEU A 378 13.44 -4.94 83.41
N GLU A 379 14.13 -4.61 84.51
CA GLU A 379 13.67 -3.56 85.46
C GLU A 379 14.32 -2.16 85.30
N LEU A 380 15.36 -2.01 84.47
CA LEU A 380 15.97 -0.70 84.16
C LEU A 380 15.40 -0.02 82.89
N ALA A 381 14.53 -0.69 82.14
CA ALA A 381 13.96 -0.15 80.90
C ALA A 381 12.81 0.84 81.14
N THR A 382 12.04 0.66 82.22
CA THR A 382 10.73 1.30 82.42
C THR A 382 10.78 2.81 82.70
N SER A 383 11.92 3.35 83.16
CA SER A 383 12.07 4.79 83.42
C SER A 383 12.64 5.60 82.24
N ASN A 384 13.25 4.95 81.24
CA ASN A 384 13.59 5.62 79.97
C ASN A 384 12.36 5.76 79.07
N LEU A 385 11.43 4.80 79.18
CA LEU A 385 10.28 4.64 78.30
C LEU A 385 9.46 5.92 78.08
N GLN A 386 9.21 6.76 79.10
CA GLN A 386 8.31 7.91 78.97
C GLN A 386 8.92 9.14 78.27
N LEU A 387 10.23 9.36 78.38
CA LEU A 387 10.93 10.38 77.57
C LEU A 387 11.30 9.84 76.20
N GLN A 388 11.53 8.53 76.11
CA GLN A 388 11.65 7.83 74.84
C GLN A 388 10.33 7.91 74.05
N GLU A 389 9.16 7.71 74.66
CA GLU A 389 7.83 7.73 74.00
C GLU A 389 7.58 9.01 73.19
N LEU A 390 7.82 10.20 73.76
CA LEU A 390 7.61 11.45 73.03
C LEU A 390 8.60 11.63 71.86
N LEU A 391 9.87 11.28 72.08
CA LEU A 391 10.88 11.25 71.02
C LEU A 391 10.58 10.17 69.96
N GLN A 392 9.91 9.08 70.37
CA GLN A 392 9.50 7.94 69.56
C GLN A 392 8.15 8.15 68.87
N ILE A 393 7.36 9.17 69.25
CA ILE A 393 6.20 9.65 68.50
C ILE A 393 6.64 10.58 67.36
N GLU A 394 7.61 11.48 67.59
CA GLU A 394 8.22 12.26 66.51
C GLU A 394 9.09 11.38 65.60
N ARG A 395 9.85 10.43 66.17
CA ARG A 395 10.51 9.38 65.38
C ARG A 395 9.52 8.52 64.63
N SER A 396 8.53 7.87 65.24
CA SER A 396 7.61 7.01 64.47
C SER A 396 6.83 7.74 63.37
N LYS A 397 6.59 9.06 63.45
CA LYS A 397 6.08 9.84 62.31
C LYS A 397 7.12 10.06 61.20
N THR A 398 8.34 10.46 61.56
CA THR A 398 9.42 10.70 60.59
C THR A 398 9.97 9.41 60.00
N GLU A 399 10.09 8.36 60.82
CA GLU A 399 10.38 7.00 60.44
C GLU A 399 9.24 6.39 59.62
N SER A 400 7.95 6.60 59.94
CA SER A 400 6.83 6.13 59.10
C SER A 400 6.81 6.82 57.73
N THR A 401 7.02 8.14 57.67
CA THR A 401 7.12 8.85 56.38
C THR A 401 8.39 8.47 55.61
N VAL A 402 9.51 8.19 56.28
CA VAL A 402 10.71 7.61 55.66
C VAL A 402 10.49 6.16 55.23
N TRP A 403 9.70 5.37 55.95
CA TRP A 403 9.36 3.98 55.58
C TRP A 403 8.44 3.97 54.37
N GLN A 404 7.42 4.83 54.34
CA GLN A 404 6.57 5.05 53.18
C GLN A 404 7.38 5.51 51.97
N LEU A 405 8.26 6.52 52.12
CA LEU A 405 9.14 6.96 51.03
C LEU A 405 10.20 5.91 50.64
N GLN A 406 10.59 5.00 51.54
CA GLN A 406 11.48 3.87 51.23
C GLN A 406 10.73 2.71 50.58
N GLU A 407 9.46 2.52 50.90
CA GLU A 407 8.56 1.53 50.30
C GLU A 407 8.15 1.99 48.91
N GLU A 408 7.72 3.24 48.72
CA GLU A 408 7.51 3.88 47.41
C GLU A 408 8.80 3.86 46.56
N LEU A 409 9.97 4.13 47.15
CA LEU A 409 11.26 4.03 46.45
C LEU A 409 11.67 2.57 46.13
N ALA A 410 11.25 1.60 46.95
CA ALA A 410 11.48 0.19 46.67
C ALA A 410 10.50 -0.35 45.62
N GLU A 411 9.24 0.08 45.66
CA GLU A 411 8.19 -0.26 44.71
C GLU A 411 8.50 0.32 43.34
N THR A 412 8.73 1.64 43.22
CA THR A 412 9.17 2.26 41.95
C THR A 412 10.50 1.70 41.44
N LYS A 413 11.44 1.31 42.31
CA LYS A 413 12.65 0.59 41.91
C LYS A 413 12.35 -0.83 41.41
N ASN A 414 11.39 -1.53 42.01
CA ASN A 414 10.94 -2.85 41.56
C ASN A 414 10.17 -2.74 40.24
N GLU A 415 9.33 -1.71 40.04
CA GLU A 415 8.69 -1.41 38.76
C GLU A 415 9.72 -1.12 37.67
N VAL A 416 10.70 -0.25 37.93
CA VAL A 416 11.80 0.03 37.00
C VAL A 416 12.62 -1.23 36.70
N LEU A 417 12.85 -2.11 37.69
CA LEU A 417 13.49 -3.41 37.49
C LEU A 417 12.61 -4.36 36.65
N LEU A 418 11.30 -4.36 36.85
CA LEU A 418 10.33 -5.16 36.10
C LEU A 418 10.24 -4.70 34.64
N CYS A 419 10.19 -3.38 34.40
CA CYS A 419 10.30 -2.80 33.07
C CYS A 419 11.65 -3.12 32.42
N THR A 420 12.76 -3.04 33.17
CA THR A 420 14.10 -3.37 32.65
C THR A 420 14.24 -4.84 32.28
N THR A 421 13.68 -5.75 33.08
CA THR A 421 13.67 -7.19 32.78
C THR A 421 12.69 -7.53 31.64
N SER A 422 11.53 -6.87 31.56
CA SER A 422 10.58 -7.00 30.44
C SER A 422 11.19 -6.53 29.11
N LEU A 423 11.88 -5.37 29.10
CA LEU A 423 12.65 -4.90 27.94
C LEU A 423 13.81 -5.84 27.61
N GLY A 424 14.47 -6.43 28.62
CA GLY A 424 15.48 -7.48 28.42
C GLY A 424 14.92 -8.72 27.73
N VAL A 425 13.76 -9.21 28.17
CA VAL A 425 13.04 -10.33 27.54
C VAL A 425 12.61 -9.98 26.11
N SER A 426 12.11 -8.75 25.89
CA SER A 426 11.74 -8.28 24.55
C SER A 426 12.94 -8.20 23.61
N ASN A 427 14.08 -7.69 24.08
CA ASN A 427 15.32 -7.65 23.29
C ASN A 427 15.85 -9.05 22.98
N ASN A 428 15.79 -9.97 23.95
CA ASN A 428 16.18 -11.36 23.72
C ASN A 428 15.28 -12.03 22.67
N TYR A 429 13.96 -11.80 22.73
CA TYR A 429 13.00 -12.30 21.73
C TYR A 429 13.28 -11.75 20.33
N CYS A 430 13.60 -10.46 20.20
CA CYS A 430 14.07 -9.88 18.93
C CYS A 430 15.37 -10.55 18.44
N SER A 431 16.34 -10.81 19.33
CA SER A 431 17.59 -11.50 18.98
C SER A 431 17.35 -12.92 18.48
N THR A 432 16.47 -13.69 19.14
CA THR A 432 16.08 -15.04 18.70
C THR A 432 15.39 -15.00 17.34
N ILE A 433 14.49 -14.04 17.10
CA ILE A 433 13.85 -13.84 15.79
C ILE A 433 14.89 -13.51 14.71
N ASP A 434 15.91 -12.71 15.00
CA ASP A 434 16.94 -12.35 14.02
C ASP A 434 17.95 -13.49 13.77
N GLU A 435 18.20 -14.35 14.77
CA GLU A 435 18.92 -15.62 14.61
C GLU A 435 18.11 -16.61 13.74
N GLU A 436 16.81 -16.78 13.99
CA GLU A 436 15.90 -17.61 13.19
C GLU A 436 15.82 -17.11 11.73
N LYS A 437 15.72 -15.80 11.50
CA LYS A 437 15.79 -15.21 10.14
C LYS A 437 17.12 -15.56 9.45
N LEU A 438 18.24 -15.46 10.16
CA LEU A 438 19.56 -15.73 9.61
C LEU A 438 19.73 -17.21 9.24
N ASP A 439 19.20 -18.13 10.04
CA ASP A 439 19.20 -19.57 9.74
C ASP A 439 18.21 -19.95 8.63
N MET A 440 17.04 -19.31 8.56
CA MET A 440 16.12 -19.44 7.44
C MET A 440 16.73 -18.92 6.12
N GLN A 441 17.50 -17.82 6.15
CA GLN A 441 18.27 -17.36 4.98
C GLN A 441 19.33 -18.38 4.53
N LYS A 442 20.09 -18.98 5.47
CA LYS A 442 21.04 -20.07 5.15
C LYS A 442 20.33 -21.29 4.55
N TYR A 443 19.13 -21.60 5.03
CA TYR A 443 18.31 -22.70 4.52
C TYR A 443 17.79 -22.44 3.11
N ILE A 444 17.31 -21.22 2.84
CA ILE A 444 16.90 -20.77 1.49
C ILE A 444 18.07 -20.88 0.51
N ILE A 445 19.25 -20.33 0.84
CA ILE A 445 20.45 -20.40 -0.01
C ILE A 445 20.87 -21.86 -0.29
N ARG A 446 20.68 -22.78 0.68
CA ARG A 446 20.90 -24.22 0.45
C ARG A 446 19.86 -24.82 -0.50
N LEU A 447 18.58 -24.45 -0.39
CA LEU A 447 17.54 -24.91 -1.31
C LEU A 447 17.75 -24.38 -2.72
N GLU A 448 18.13 -23.11 -2.88
CA GLU A 448 18.52 -22.51 -4.16
C GLU A 448 19.68 -23.27 -4.82
N GLY A 449 20.73 -23.61 -4.04
CA GLY A 449 21.82 -24.45 -4.52
C GLY A 449 21.38 -25.86 -4.94
N MET A 450 20.50 -26.50 -4.17
CA MET A 450 19.95 -27.83 -4.50
C MET A 450 19.02 -27.80 -5.73
N LEU A 451 18.29 -26.71 -5.95
CA LEU A 451 17.47 -26.47 -7.14
C LEU A 451 18.35 -26.24 -8.37
N LYS A 452 19.38 -25.40 -8.27
CA LYS A 452 20.37 -25.19 -9.33
C LYS A 452 21.05 -26.51 -9.72
N GLU A 453 21.39 -27.34 -8.74
CA GLU A 453 21.89 -28.70 -8.98
C GLU A 453 20.89 -29.64 -9.66
N SER A 454 19.58 -29.52 -9.42
CA SER A 454 18.57 -30.39 -10.05
C SER A 454 18.22 -29.92 -11.46
N GLU A 455 18.17 -28.61 -11.70
CA GLU A 455 18.10 -28.00 -13.03
C GLU A 455 19.25 -28.48 -13.92
N ASP A 456 20.49 -28.42 -13.44
CA ASP A 456 21.67 -28.80 -14.25
C ASP A 456 21.67 -30.31 -14.56
N LYS A 457 21.17 -31.14 -13.65
CA LYS A 457 20.93 -32.58 -13.88
C LYS A 457 19.81 -32.83 -14.89
N TYR A 458 18.75 -32.00 -14.89
CA TYR A 458 17.66 -32.05 -15.86
C TYR A 458 18.13 -31.62 -17.26
N VAL A 459 18.90 -30.53 -17.36
CA VAL A 459 19.52 -30.09 -18.63
C VAL A 459 20.48 -31.17 -19.16
N GLN A 460 21.22 -31.86 -18.29
CA GLN A 460 22.07 -32.97 -18.70
C GLN A 460 21.28 -34.18 -19.21
N SER A 461 20.15 -34.55 -18.58
CA SER A 461 19.31 -35.65 -19.06
C SER A 461 18.56 -35.28 -20.34
N GLU A 462 18.11 -34.05 -20.49
CA GLU A 462 17.49 -33.53 -21.71
C GLU A 462 18.47 -33.54 -22.90
N GLN A 463 19.75 -33.22 -22.67
CA GLN A 463 20.81 -33.38 -23.68
C GLN A 463 21.05 -34.85 -24.06
N GLN A 464 20.98 -35.78 -23.10
CA GLN A 464 21.07 -37.22 -23.40
C GLN A 464 19.86 -37.70 -24.22
N VAL A 465 18.65 -37.26 -23.88
CA VAL A 465 17.43 -37.56 -24.65
C VAL A 465 17.51 -37.00 -26.07
N LYS A 466 17.95 -35.75 -26.25
CA LYS A 466 18.20 -35.15 -27.58
C LYS A 466 19.21 -35.95 -28.41
N LYS A 467 20.27 -36.48 -27.77
CA LYS A 467 21.25 -37.37 -28.42
C LYS A 467 20.66 -38.72 -28.81
N LEU A 468 19.83 -39.32 -27.96
CA LEU A 468 19.13 -40.57 -28.27
C LEU A 468 18.12 -40.39 -29.42
N ILE A 469 17.38 -39.28 -29.44
CA ILE A 469 16.44 -38.94 -30.51
C ILE A 469 17.15 -38.77 -31.86
N SER A 470 18.35 -38.17 -31.89
CA SER A 470 19.13 -38.09 -33.13
C SER A 470 19.57 -39.48 -33.60
N THR A 471 20.16 -40.31 -32.73
CA THR A 471 20.57 -41.67 -33.11
C THR A 471 19.41 -42.58 -33.54
N LEU A 472 18.22 -42.43 -32.94
CA LEU A 472 17.02 -43.16 -33.37
C LEU A 472 16.52 -42.67 -34.73
N ARG A 473 16.57 -41.35 -35.01
CA ARG A 473 16.22 -40.79 -36.32
C ARG A 473 17.18 -41.26 -37.41
N ASP A 474 18.48 -41.31 -37.11
CA ASP A 474 19.49 -41.83 -38.04
C ASP A 474 19.20 -43.31 -38.36
N GLN A 475 18.86 -44.12 -37.35
CA GLN A 475 18.45 -45.51 -37.52
C GLN A 475 17.13 -45.67 -38.30
N ASP A 476 16.12 -44.84 -38.05
CA ASP A 476 14.86 -44.83 -38.83
C ASP A 476 15.14 -44.49 -40.31
N CYS A 477 16.10 -43.60 -40.60
CA CYS A 477 16.54 -43.32 -41.97
C CYS A 477 17.29 -44.50 -42.61
N GLU A 478 18.13 -45.22 -41.87
CA GLU A 478 18.78 -46.45 -42.35
C GLU A 478 17.75 -47.57 -42.62
N VAL A 479 16.78 -47.77 -41.72
CA VAL A 479 15.67 -48.72 -41.90
C VAL A 479 14.78 -48.32 -43.07
N SER A 480 14.48 -47.04 -43.25
CA SER A 480 13.71 -46.54 -44.39
C SER A 480 14.42 -46.77 -45.72
N THR A 481 15.72 -46.45 -45.82
CA THR A 481 16.48 -46.64 -47.07
C THR A 481 16.77 -48.11 -47.39
N THR A 482 16.86 -49.00 -46.38
CA THR A 482 16.97 -50.45 -46.60
C THR A 482 15.62 -51.07 -46.99
N SER A 483 14.52 -50.62 -46.38
CA SER A 483 13.15 -50.98 -46.79
C SER A 483 12.85 -50.57 -48.23
N GLN A 484 13.21 -49.35 -48.64
CA GLN A 484 13.07 -48.90 -50.03
C GLN A 484 13.87 -49.78 -51.01
N LYS A 485 15.14 -50.10 -50.69
CA LYS A 485 15.96 -51.01 -51.52
C LYS A 485 15.34 -52.41 -51.64
N LEU A 486 14.74 -52.93 -50.56
CA LEU A 486 14.00 -54.19 -50.59
C LEU A 486 12.76 -54.08 -51.49
N GLN A 487 12.00 -52.99 -51.41
CA GLN A 487 10.86 -52.73 -52.29
C GLN A 487 11.27 -52.64 -53.77
N GLU A 488 12.37 -51.95 -54.08
CA GLU A 488 12.94 -51.87 -55.43
C GLU A 488 13.39 -53.25 -55.95
N MET A 489 14.02 -54.08 -55.12
CA MET A 489 14.36 -55.46 -55.48
C MET A 489 13.12 -56.34 -55.68
N CYS A 490 12.07 -56.19 -54.86
CA CYS A 490 10.81 -56.91 -55.06
C CYS A 490 10.13 -56.51 -56.38
N LEU A 491 10.10 -55.22 -56.72
CA LEU A 491 9.58 -54.74 -58.00
C LEU A 491 10.40 -55.29 -59.18
N ALA A 492 11.74 -55.28 -59.07
CA ALA A 492 12.61 -55.90 -60.06
C ALA A 492 12.35 -57.41 -60.22
N SER A 493 12.13 -58.14 -59.13
CA SER A 493 11.73 -59.56 -59.16
C SER A 493 10.43 -59.72 -59.95
N THR A 494 9.37 -58.97 -59.66
CA THR A 494 8.10 -59.11 -60.41
C THR A 494 8.24 -58.80 -61.91
N SER A 495 9.23 -58.01 -62.32
CA SER A 495 9.57 -57.80 -63.73
C SER A 495 10.30 -58.99 -64.35
N MET A 496 11.20 -59.63 -63.58
CA MET A 496 11.86 -60.87 -63.96
C MET A 496 10.88 -62.06 -64.01
N ASP A 497 9.93 -62.13 -63.09
CA ASP A 497 8.87 -63.14 -63.05
C ASP A 497 7.96 -63.05 -64.28
N LYS A 498 7.54 -61.83 -64.68
CA LYS A 498 6.81 -61.58 -65.93
C LYS A 498 7.61 -61.99 -67.17
N THR A 499 8.91 -61.70 -67.18
CA THR A 499 9.81 -62.10 -68.28
C THR A 499 9.93 -63.62 -68.36
N THR A 500 10.03 -64.29 -67.21
CA THR A 500 10.09 -65.75 -67.08
C THR A 500 8.76 -66.40 -67.47
N GLN A 501 7.63 -65.77 -67.16
CA GLN A 501 6.31 -66.19 -67.63
C GLN A 501 6.19 -66.08 -69.15
N HIS A 502 6.54 -64.95 -69.76
CA HIS A 502 6.52 -64.79 -71.22
C HIS A 502 7.43 -65.81 -71.91
N LEU A 503 8.61 -66.11 -71.36
CA LEU A 503 9.49 -67.17 -71.89
C LEU A 503 8.85 -68.56 -71.76
N ARG A 504 8.16 -68.86 -70.65
CA ARG A 504 7.42 -70.12 -70.46
C ARG A 504 6.26 -70.27 -71.44
N GLU A 505 5.50 -69.20 -71.66
CA GLU A 505 4.40 -69.15 -72.63
C GLU A 505 4.93 -69.30 -74.07
N SER A 506 6.06 -68.67 -74.39
CA SER A 506 6.73 -68.82 -75.70
C SER A 506 7.27 -70.24 -75.91
N LEU A 507 7.83 -70.87 -74.88
CA LEU A 507 8.25 -72.27 -74.92
C LEU A 507 7.05 -73.21 -75.09
N GLN A 508 5.95 -73.00 -74.36
CA GLN A 508 4.73 -73.79 -74.50
C GLN A 508 4.10 -73.63 -75.90
N GLN A 509 4.15 -72.43 -76.48
CA GLN A 509 3.76 -72.22 -77.87
C GLN A 509 4.68 -73.01 -78.82
N LEU A 510 6.00 -72.88 -78.69
CA LEU A 510 6.97 -73.64 -79.51
C LEU A 510 6.86 -75.16 -79.32
N GLU A 511 6.49 -75.65 -78.14
CA GLU A 511 6.18 -77.06 -77.90
C GLU A 511 4.90 -77.47 -78.64
N SER A 512 3.85 -76.66 -78.61
CA SER A 512 2.62 -76.91 -79.36
C SER A 512 2.80 -76.83 -80.88
N GLU A 513 3.66 -75.91 -81.35
CA GLU A 513 4.07 -75.83 -82.75
C GLU A 513 4.93 -77.02 -83.15
N ASN A 514 5.83 -77.49 -82.27
CA ASN A 514 6.59 -78.73 -82.53
C ASN A 514 5.69 -79.97 -82.54
N THR A 515 4.68 -80.10 -81.66
CA THR A 515 3.74 -81.23 -81.75
C THR A 515 2.88 -81.12 -83.01
N GLY A 516 2.39 -79.93 -83.35
CA GLY A 516 1.68 -79.67 -84.60
C GLY A 516 2.52 -79.92 -85.85
N LEU A 517 3.82 -79.60 -85.83
CA LEU A 517 4.77 -79.88 -86.90
C LEU A 517 5.15 -81.36 -86.97
N VAL A 518 5.21 -82.09 -85.85
CA VAL A 518 5.41 -83.55 -85.82
C VAL A 518 4.16 -84.28 -86.32
N GLU A 519 2.97 -83.82 -85.95
CA GLU A 519 1.71 -84.34 -86.48
C GLU A 519 1.55 -84.00 -87.97
N ALA A 520 1.86 -82.77 -88.38
CA ALA A 520 1.87 -82.38 -89.78
C ALA A 520 2.95 -83.10 -90.59
N ALA A 521 4.14 -83.37 -90.03
CA ALA A 521 5.18 -84.17 -90.69
C ALA A 521 4.81 -85.65 -90.76
N LYS A 522 4.06 -86.18 -89.78
CA LYS A 522 3.50 -87.54 -89.82
C LYS A 522 2.35 -87.63 -90.82
N GLN A 523 1.47 -86.64 -90.86
CA GLN A 523 0.39 -86.52 -91.84
C GLN A 523 0.95 -86.30 -93.25
N GLN A 524 1.99 -85.49 -93.40
CA GLN A 524 2.73 -85.35 -94.65
C GLN A 524 3.54 -86.61 -94.97
N SER A 525 4.02 -87.40 -94.02
CA SER A 525 4.64 -88.70 -94.31
C SER A 525 3.61 -89.70 -94.84
N SER A 526 2.40 -89.75 -94.27
CA SER A 526 1.29 -90.53 -94.88
C SER A 526 0.84 -89.93 -96.21
N ARG A 527 0.79 -88.61 -96.35
CA ARG A 527 0.40 -87.93 -97.60
C ARG A 527 1.51 -88.01 -98.66
N ILE A 528 2.77 -88.20 -98.27
CA ILE A 528 3.91 -88.51 -99.14
C ILE A 528 3.89 -90.00 -99.50
N SER A 529 3.45 -90.92 -98.63
CA SER A 529 3.20 -92.30 -99.06
C SER A 529 2.01 -92.39 -100.05
N GLU A 530 0.95 -91.59 -99.81
CA GLU A 530 -0.13 -91.39 -100.77
C GLU A 530 0.32 -90.66 -102.03
N LEU A 531 1.24 -89.68 -101.95
CA LEU A 531 1.76 -88.92 -103.09
C LEU A 531 2.93 -89.60 -103.80
N GLU A 532 3.66 -90.52 -103.20
CA GLU A 532 4.59 -91.42 -103.90
C GLU A 532 3.78 -92.37 -104.77
N LYS A 533 2.67 -92.90 -104.23
CA LYS A 533 1.67 -93.63 -104.99
C LYS A 533 0.96 -92.75 -106.04
N GLU A 534 0.46 -91.55 -105.69
CA GLU A 534 -0.20 -90.65 -106.65
C GLU A 534 0.79 -90.05 -107.66
N ILE A 535 2.11 -89.94 -107.40
CA ILE A 535 3.14 -89.51 -108.36
C ILE A 535 3.66 -90.69 -109.20
N GLU A 536 3.69 -91.92 -108.68
CA GLU A 536 3.82 -93.11 -109.53
C GLU A 536 2.59 -93.25 -110.46
N GLU A 537 1.42 -92.73 -110.03
CA GLU A 537 0.22 -92.58 -110.87
C GLU A 537 0.18 -91.29 -111.73
N ALA A 538 0.87 -90.18 -111.38
CA ALA A 538 0.71 -88.84 -111.99
C ALA A 538 1.99 -88.13 -112.48
N ALA A 539 3.17 -88.73 -112.32
CA ALA A 539 4.31 -88.47 -113.22
C ALA A 539 3.98 -88.89 -114.67
N THR A 540 2.88 -89.61 -114.85
CA THR A 540 2.18 -89.84 -116.12
C THR A 540 1.56 -88.58 -116.74
N LEU A 541 1.49 -87.44 -116.02
CA LEU A 541 0.48 -86.39 -116.28
C LEU A 541 0.97 -84.92 -116.39
N ASN A 542 1.74 -84.37 -115.44
CA ASN A 542 1.85 -82.89 -115.31
C ASN A 542 3.13 -82.22 -115.88
N THR A 543 2.98 -81.30 -116.84
CA THR A 543 4.06 -80.46 -117.44
C THR A 543 3.60 -78.95 -117.80
N TYR A 544 3.69 -77.88 -116.90
CA TYR A 544 3.05 -76.45 -116.97
C TYR A 544 3.72 -75.14 -116.25
N LEU A 545 3.15 -73.85 -116.22
CA LEU A 545 3.71 -72.46 -115.75
C LEU A 545 2.75 -71.22 -115.29
N GLU A 546 3.18 -70.16 -114.50
CA GLU A 546 2.40 -69.09 -113.62
C GLU A 546 3.10 -67.59 -113.17
N GLU A 547 2.62 -66.41 -112.38
CA GLU A 547 3.27 -65.01 -111.65
C GLU A 547 2.60 -63.53 -110.90
N GLN A 548 3.25 -62.52 -110.02
CA GLN A 548 3.33 -60.89 -109.54
C GLN A 548 2.57 -59.64 -108.53
N SER A 549 3.18 -58.48 -107.84
CA SER A 549 2.82 -56.87 -107.38
C SER A 549 2.75 -55.91 -105.90
N VAL A 550 2.96 -54.45 -105.61
CA VAL A 550 2.71 -53.34 -104.33
C VAL A 550 3.13 -51.63 -104.11
N TRP A 551 2.71 -50.60 -103.12
CA TRP A 551 3.21 -49.08 -102.53
C TRP A 551 2.37 -47.94 -101.50
N GLU A 552 2.46 -46.61 -100.82
CA GLU A 552 3.19 -45.21 -100.23
C GLU A 552 2.40 -44.04 -99.17
N ILE A 553 2.50 -42.70 -98.51
CA ILE A 553 3.25 -41.25 -98.06
C ILE A 553 2.64 -40.00 -96.95
N GLN A 554 3.22 -38.75 -96.39
CA GLN A 554 2.67 -37.51 -95.37
C GLN A 554 3.36 -35.95 -94.87
N LYS A 555 2.82 -34.82 -94.06
CA LYS A 555 3.39 -33.37 -93.39
C LYS A 555 2.52 -32.14 -92.50
N GLN A 556 2.67 -30.82 -91.82
CA GLN A 556 3.51 -29.49 -91.24
C GLN A 556 2.90 -28.15 -90.26
N SER A 557 3.50 -26.90 -89.73
CA SER A 557 3.04 -25.62 -88.71
C SER A 557 3.74 -24.02 -88.57
N LEU A 558 3.73 -22.75 -87.77
CA LEU A 558 3.25 -21.76 -86.50
C LEU A 558 3.55 -20.02 -86.30
N LEU A 559 3.34 -19.07 -85.17
CA LEU A 559 3.33 -17.39 -84.95
C LEU A 559 3.58 -16.34 -83.54
N PRO A 560 3.54 -14.85 -83.39
CA PRO A 560 4.00 -13.69 -82.28
C PRO A 560 3.30 -12.18 -81.69
N LEU A 561 3.87 -11.05 -80.89
CA LEU A 561 3.29 -9.73 -80.05
C LEU A 561 4.05 -8.21 -79.52
N ASN A 562 3.52 -7.00 -78.83
CA ASN A 562 4.10 -5.54 -78.24
C ASN A 562 3.31 -4.40 -77.18
N THR A 563 3.40 -3.05 -76.56
CA THR A 563 4.09 -1.53 -76.31
C THR A 563 3.65 -0.31 -75.12
N GLN A 564 4.18 1.03 -74.79
CA GLN A 564 3.84 2.21 -73.63
C GLN A 564 4.33 3.90 -73.51
N ALA A 565 3.95 4.99 -72.58
CA ALA A 565 4.38 6.60 -72.34
C ALA A 565 4.02 7.74 -71.05
N GLU A 566 4.45 9.14 -70.82
CA GLU A 566 4.22 10.29 -69.61
C GLU A 566 4.62 12.00 -69.56
N LEU A 567 4.30 13.10 -68.60
CA LEU A 567 4.82 14.67 -68.28
C LEU A 567 4.18 15.98 -67.30
N ASN A 568 4.81 17.22 -66.79
CA ASN A 568 4.34 18.59 -65.96
C ASN A 568 5.26 20.05 -65.71
N GLU A 569 5.26 21.36 -65.03
CA GLU A 569 4.59 22.59 -64.11
C GLU A 569 5.27 24.17 -63.79
N THR A 570 4.76 25.36 -63.07
CA THR A 570 5.39 26.71 -62.28
C THR A 570 4.80 28.34 -62.04
N GLY A 571 5.25 29.39 -61.11
CA GLY A 571 4.94 31.02 -60.94
C GLY A 571 5.27 32.15 -59.67
N VAL A 572 5.25 33.63 -59.63
CA VAL A 572 5.47 34.80 -58.45
C VAL A 572 5.36 36.53 -58.54
N ALA A 573 5.31 37.55 -57.49
CA ALA A 573 5.35 39.22 -57.46
C ALA A 573 5.39 40.34 -56.14
N LEU A 574 5.63 41.79 -56.10
CA LEU A 574 5.51 42.95 -54.93
C LEU A 574 5.86 44.65 -54.95
N LYS A 575 5.48 45.66 -53.97
CA LYS A 575 5.95 47.12 -53.31
C LYS A 575 5.44 48.75 -53.43
N ASP A 576 5.82 49.83 -52.56
CA ASP A 576 5.28 51.33 -52.18
C ASP A 576 6.12 52.65 -51.48
N GLU A 577 5.69 54.02 -51.27
CA GLU A 577 6.19 55.33 -50.41
C GLU A 577 5.38 56.82 -50.37
N ARG A 578 5.50 58.18 -49.86
CA ARG A 578 6.22 59.37 -48.99
C ARG A 578 5.42 60.86 -48.80
N GLU A 579 5.60 62.21 -48.28
CA GLU A 579 6.38 63.32 -47.40
C GLU A 579 5.72 64.85 -46.97
N PHE A 580 6.37 66.04 -46.47
CA PHE A 580 5.80 67.39 -45.74
C PHE A 580 6.51 68.93 -45.63
N SER A 581 5.99 70.15 -45.04
CA SER A 581 6.59 71.64 -44.82
C SER A 581 5.90 72.93 -43.96
N LYS A 582 6.46 74.23 -43.66
CA LYS A 582 5.90 75.50 -42.83
C LYS A 582 6.56 77.05 -42.61
N VAL A 583 5.81 78.21 -42.26
CA VAL A 583 5.95 79.56 -41.35
C VAL A 583 6.62 81.08 -41.56
N LYS A 584 6.06 82.33 -41.09
CA LYS A 584 6.66 83.75 -40.62
C LYS A 584 5.74 85.06 -40.18
N VAL A 585 6.19 86.25 -39.54
CA VAL A 585 5.42 87.59 -39.11
C VAL A 585 6.11 89.06 -38.70
N LEU A 586 5.37 90.24 -38.49
CA LEU A 586 5.37 91.63 -37.65
C LEU A 586 6.26 93.03 -37.64
N PRO A 587 5.72 94.33 -37.41
CA PRO A 587 6.36 95.71 -36.97
C PRO A 587 5.54 96.96 -36.23
N ALA A 588 6.11 98.17 -35.75
CA ALA A 588 5.47 99.50 -35.13
C ALA A 588 6.43 100.83 -34.88
N THR A 589 6.33 102.11 -34.24
CA THR A 589 5.44 103.22 -33.51
C THR A 589 6.12 104.69 -33.17
N LEU A 590 5.48 105.91 -32.77
CA LEU A 590 5.97 107.17 -31.91
C LEU A 590 5.23 108.66 -31.90
N GLN A 591 5.42 109.71 -30.96
CA GLN A 591 4.83 111.18 -30.87
C GLN A 591 5.54 112.36 -29.93
N ALA A 592 5.10 113.69 -29.68
CA ALA A 592 5.75 114.72 -28.70
C ALA A 592 5.10 116.02 -27.94
N GLN A 593 5.40 117.33 -28.26
CA GLN A 593 5.65 118.41 -27.21
C GLN A 593 4.59 119.48 -26.76
N LEU A 594 3.72 120.08 -27.60
CA LEU A 594 2.71 121.06 -27.09
C LEU A 594 1.64 120.38 -26.22
N GLU A 595 1.53 119.07 -26.37
CA GLU A 595 0.73 118.14 -25.58
C GLU A 595 1.07 118.25 -24.09
N GLN A 596 2.34 118.54 -23.75
CA GLN A 596 2.92 118.37 -22.42
C GLN A 596 2.23 119.15 -21.28
N VAL A 597 1.77 120.37 -21.50
CA VAL A 597 1.12 121.18 -20.44
C VAL A 597 -0.38 120.95 -20.37
N GLN A 598 -1.02 120.55 -21.48
CA GLN A 598 -2.39 120.04 -21.43
C GLN A 598 -2.44 118.67 -20.74
N THR A 599 -1.41 117.83 -20.93
CA THR A 599 -1.28 116.57 -20.18
C THR A 599 -1.08 116.76 -18.70
N GLU A 600 -0.49 117.85 -18.18
CA GLU A 600 -0.35 118.02 -16.71
C GLU A 600 -1.69 118.26 -16.00
N LYS A 601 -2.58 119.08 -16.58
CA LYS A 601 -3.92 119.31 -16.01
C LYS A 601 -4.86 118.12 -16.24
N LEU A 602 -4.71 117.43 -17.38
CA LEU A 602 -5.34 116.13 -17.59
C LEU A 602 -4.84 115.14 -16.53
N MET A 603 -3.54 115.01 -16.32
CA MET A 603 -2.90 114.05 -15.40
C MET A 603 -3.38 114.21 -13.96
N PHE A 604 -3.69 115.42 -13.46
CA PHE A 604 -4.28 115.54 -12.11
C PHE A 604 -5.77 115.18 -12.03
N GLN A 605 -6.58 115.44 -13.07
CA GLN A 605 -7.96 114.92 -13.11
C GLN A 605 -7.96 113.41 -13.32
N GLN A 606 -7.13 112.94 -14.26
CA GLN A 606 -6.88 111.56 -14.56
C GLN A 606 -6.32 110.81 -13.35
N GLN A 607 -5.46 111.38 -12.49
CA GLN A 607 -5.04 110.73 -11.24
C GLN A 607 -6.18 110.55 -10.24
N LEU A 608 -7.18 111.44 -10.22
CA LEU A 608 -8.35 111.30 -9.36
C LEU A 608 -9.35 110.29 -9.95
N GLU A 609 -9.54 110.31 -11.27
CA GLU A 609 -10.35 109.33 -12.00
C GLU A 609 -9.68 107.94 -12.00
N GLU A 610 -8.36 107.85 -12.07
CA GLU A 610 -7.54 106.65 -11.90
C GLU A 610 -7.59 106.17 -10.46
N ALA A 611 -7.57 107.04 -9.45
CA ALA A 611 -7.77 106.62 -8.06
C ALA A 611 -9.17 106.01 -7.85
N GLN A 612 -10.22 106.62 -8.41
CA GLN A 612 -11.59 106.09 -8.33
C GLN A 612 -11.78 104.82 -9.17
N GLN A 613 -11.19 104.76 -10.37
CA GLN A 613 -11.15 103.55 -11.19
C GLN A 613 -10.32 102.46 -10.52
N MET A 614 -9.22 102.77 -9.84
CA MET A 614 -8.44 101.81 -9.06
C MET A 614 -9.26 101.25 -7.90
N THR A 615 -10.00 102.07 -7.14
CA THR A 615 -10.91 101.52 -6.11
C THR A 615 -12.01 100.65 -6.72
N GLN A 616 -12.59 101.05 -7.87
CA GLN A 616 -13.59 100.24 -8.57
C GLN A 616 -12.98 98.96 -9.18
N VAL A 617 -11.71 98.97 -9.60
CA VAL A 617 -10.97 97.80 -10.08
C VAL A 617 -10.52 96.92 -8.93
N GLU A 618 -10.23 97.46 -7.74
CA GLU A 618 -10.00 96.71 -6.51
C GLU A 618 -11.29 96.01 -6.06
N ASP A 619 -12.42 96.72 -6.01
CA ASP A 619 -13.74 96.11 -5.73
C ASP A 619 -14.12 95.06 -6.80
N GLN A 620 -13.96 95.38 -8.09
CA GLN A 620 -14.26 94.45 -9.19
C GLN A 620 -13.32 93.24 -9.19
N THR A 621 -12.02 93.40 -8.96
CA THR A 621 -11.10 92.24 -8.88
C THR A 621 -11.34 91.41 -7.63
N VAL A 622 -11.81 91.99 -6.52
CA VAL A 622 -12.29 91.21 -5.36
C VAL A 622 -13.54 90.40 -5.72
N ILE A 623 -14.46 90.95 -6.52
CA ILE A 623 -15.62 90.21 -7.05
C ILE A 623 -15.19 89.11 -8.01
N ASP A 624 -14.33 89.42 -9.01
CA ASP A 624 -13.82 88.46 -10.00
C ASP A 624 -13.03 87.32 -9.31
N ILE A 625 -12.24 87.63 -8.28
CA ILE A 625 -11.54 86.64 -7.46
C ILE A 625 -12.54 85.81 -6.64
N GLN A 626 -13.59 86.40 -6.06
CA GLN A 626 -14.63 85.64 -5.36
C GLN A 626 -15.40 84.70 -6.29
N ASP A 627 -15.76 85.14 -7.50
CA ASP A 627 -16.51 84.34 -8.45
C ASP A 627 -15.63 83.25 -9.08
N CYS A 628 -14.37 83.56 -9.42
CA CYS A 628 -13.36 82.57 -9.78
C CYS A 628 -13.12 81.53 -8.67
N MET A 629 -13.11 81.94 -7.38
CA MET A 629 -13.04 80.99 -6.26
C MET A 629 -14.29 80.12 -6.14
N LYS A 630 -15.50 80.66 -6.38
CA LYS A 630 -16.75 79.86 -6.41
C LYS A 630 -16.73 78.85 -7.56
N GLU A 631 -16.26 79.26 -8.74
CA GLU A 631 -16.12 78.41 -9.92
C GLU A 631 -15.11 77.28 -9.69
N ASN A 632 -13.91 77.58 -9.18
CA ASN A 632 -12.92 76.56 -8.78
C ASN A 632 -13.47 75.59 -7.72
N ILE A 633 -14.27 76.06 -6.76
CA ILE A 633 -14.93 75.18 -5.77
C ILE A 633 -15.96 74.28 -6.44
N ALA A 634 -16.74 74.79 -7.40
CA ALA A 634 -17.71 74.00 -8.16
C ALA A 634 -17.04 72.96 -9.08
N GLU A 635 -15.96 73.31 -9.78
CA GLU A 635 -15.16 72.37 -10.57
C GLU A 635 -14.55 71.27 -9.70
N MET A 636 -13.99 71.63 -8.54
CA MET A 636 -13.44 70.66 -7.58
C MET A 636 -14.52 69.73 -6.99
N GLN A 637 -15.77 70.20 -6.85
CA GLN A 637 -16.91 69.38 -6.45
C GLN A 637 -17.34 68.44 -7.59
N ALA A 638 -17.51 68.95 -8.81
CA ALA A 638 -17.87 68.16 -9.98
C ALA A 638 -16.82 67.07 -10.30
N TYR A 639 -15.52 67.40 -10.23
CA TYR A 639 -14.44 66.44 -10.41
C TYR A 639 -14.44 65.36 -9.31
N LYS A 640 -14.74 65.72 -8.06
CA LYS A 640 -14.91 64.75 -6.97
C LYS A 640 -16.09 63.82 -7.24
N GLU A 641 -17.23 64.34 -7.67
CA GLU A 641 -18.43 63.55 -7.97
C GLU A 641 -18.22 62.63 -9.18
N GLU A 642 -17.58 63.10 -10.25
CA GLU A 642 -17.16 62.31 -11.39
C GLU A 642 -16.23 61.15 -10.98
N LYS A 643 -15.27 61.40 -10.07
CA LYS A 643 -14.38 60.36 -9.56
C LYS A 643 -15.05 59.39 -8.59
N VAL A 644 -16.04 59.82 -7.81
CA VAL A 644 -16.89 58.92 -7.00
C VAL A 644 -17.70 58.01 -7.94
N LEU A 645 -18.40 58.56 -8.93
CA LEU A 645 -19.16 57.79 -9.91
C LEU A 645 -18.28 56.81 -10.70
N LEU A 646 -17.05 57.19 -11.07
CA LEU A 646 -16.12 56.29 -11.77
C LEU A 646 -15.66 55.12 -10.89
N VAL A 647 -15.47 55.34 -9.59
CA VAL A 647 -15.14 54.28 -8.61
C VAL A 647 -16.35 53.41 -8.29
N GLU A 648 -17.53 54.01 -8.14
CA GLU A 648 -18.79 53.31 -7.86
C GLU A 648 -19.21 52.44 -9.05
N ASN A 649 -19.15 52.95 -10.29
CA ASN A 649 -19.40 52.16 -11.49
C ASN A 649 -18.40 51.01 -11.63
N ARG A 650 -17.10 51.24 -11.41
CA ARG A 650 -16.10 50.15 -11.42
C ARG A 650 -16.33 49.11 -10.32
N SER A 651 -16.75 49.53 -9.13
CA SER A 651 -17.14 48.62 -8.06
C SER A 651 -18.36 47.79 -8.47
N ASN A 652 -19.34 48.41 -9.13
CA ASN A 652 -20.58 47.77 -9.57
C ASN A 652 -20.41 46.89 -10.83
N GLU A 653 -19.36 47.07 -11.64
CA GLU A 653 -19.02 46.18 -12.75
C GLU A 653 -18.15 44.99 -12.29
N VAL A 654 -17.08 45.23 -11.53
CA VAL A 654 -16.08 44.22 -11.17
C VAL A 654 -16.58 43.28 -10.07
N VAL A 655 -17.21 43.81 -9.01
CA VAL A 655 -17.61 42.99 -7.85
C VAL A 655 -18.64 41.90 -8.20
N PRO A 656 -19.71 42.14 -9.00
CA PRO A 656 -20.63 41.05 -9.34
C PRO A 656 -20.05 40.08 -10.36
N SER A 657 -19.37 40.57 -11.42
CA SER A 657 -18.93 39.72 -12.54
C SER A 657 -17.91 38.66 -12.10
N GLU A 658 -16.80 39.07 -11.47
CA GLU A 658 -15.76 38.15 -10.99
C GLU A 658 -16.30 37.19 -9.93
N ASN A 659 -17.20 37.64 -9.04
CA ASN A 659 -17.84 36.74 -8.07
C ASN A 659 -18.82 35.75 -8.71
N THR A 660 -19.57 36.12 -9.76
CA THR A 660 -20.44 35.16 -10.47
C THR A 660 -19.64 34.08 -11.18
N GLU A 661 -18.55 34.42 -11.87
CA GLU A 661 -17.70 33.44 -12.55
C GLU A 661 -16.99 32.51 -11.54
N LEU A 662 -16.53 33.05 -10.41
CA LEU A 662 -15.96 32.24 -9.33
C LEU A 662 -17.01 31.35 -8.65
N GLN A 663 -18.23 31.83 -8.43
CA GLN A 663 -19.32 31.05 -7.84
C GLN A 663 -19.76 29.91 -8.76
N ASP A 664 -19.96 30.18 -10.06
CA ASP A 664 -20.29 29.16 -11.06
C ASP A 664 -19.16 28.11 -11.17
N PHE A 665 -17.89 28.53 -11.11
CA PHE A 665 -16.75 27.60 -11.07
C PHE A 665 -16.74 26.75 -9.80
N ILE A 666 -17.02 27.33 -8.63
CA ILE A 666 -17.11 26.62 -7.35
C ILE A 666 -18.25 25.60 -7.37
N ASP A 667 -19.46 25.99 -7.81
CA ASP A 667 -20.60 25.08 -7.87
C ASP A 667 -20.44 24.02 -8.97
N HIS A 668 -19.82 24.32 -10.11
CA HIS A 668 -19.52 23.30 -11.12
C HIS A 668 -18.45 22.30 -10.62
N LYS A 669 -17.43 22.76 -9.88
CA LYS A 669 -16.46 21.89 -9.18
C LYS A 669 -17.12 21.06 -8.07
N LYS A 670 -18.11 21.61 -7.37
CA LYS A 670 -18.88 20.92 -6.33
C LYS A 670 -19.77 19.83 -6.92
N VAL A 671 -20.57 20.13 -7.95
CA VAL A 671 -21.39 19.15 -8.68
C VAL A 671 -20.53 18.00 -9.23
N ASN A 672 -19.34 18.31 -9.78
CA ASN A 672 -18.41 17.30 -10.26
C ASN A 672 -17.88 16.41 -9.11
N ARG A 673 -17.41 17.01 -8.00
CA ARG A 673 -17.03 16.27 -6.77
C ARG A 673 -18.18 15.40 -6.24
N ASP A 674 -19.41 15.92 -6.19
CA ASP A 674 -20.59 15.21 -5.71
C ASP A 674 -21.01 14.08 -6.66
N SER A 675 -20.68 14.17 -7.96
CA SER A 675 -20.85 13.06 -8.90
C SER A 675 -19.78 11.98 -8.72
N SER A 676 -18.50 12.36 -8.55
CA SER A 676 -17.41 11.44 -8.25
C SER A 676 -17.60 10.72 -6.91
N LEU A 677 -18.07 11.43 -5.88
CA LEU A 677 -18.39 10.84 -4.58
C LEU A 677 -19.51 9.80 -4.69
N ARG A 678 -20.59 10.09 -5.43
CA ARG A 678 -21.68 9.12 -5.66
C ARG A 678 -21.23 7.92 -6.49
N GLN A 679 -20.32 8.10 -7.44
CA GLN A 679 -19.72 7.00 -8.17
C GLN A 679 -18.87 6.11 -7.23
N LEU A 680 -17.95 6.71 -6.46
CA LEU A 680 -17.09 5.98 -5.51
C LEU A 680 -17.90 5.30 -4.41
N GLN A 681 -18.99 5.90 -3.92
CA GLN A 681 -19.93 5.27 -2.99
C GLN A 681 -20.61 4.05 -3.59
N LYS A 682 -20.99 4.11 -4.88
CA LYS A 682 -21.57 2.95 -5.58
C LYS A 682 -20.51 1.86 -5.79
N GLU A 683 -19.31 2.21 -6.23
CA GLU A 683 -18.21 1.26 -6.43
C GLU A 683 -17.80 0.59 -5.11
N LEU A 684 -17.81 1.32 -3.99
CA LEU A 684 -17.61 0.76 -2.65
C LEU A 684 -18.70 -0.27 -2.31
N ALA A 685 -19.98 0.05 -2.52
CA ALA A 685 -21.09 -0.87 -2.27
C ALA A 685 -21.06 -2.11 -3.18
N ASP A 686 -20.76 -1.93 -4.47
CA ASP A 686 -20.59 -3.03 -5.44
C ASP A 686 -19.38 -3.93 -5.05
N MET A 687 -18.34 -3.39 -4.41
CA MET A 687 -17.21 -4.17 -3.89
C MET A 687 -17.51 -4.83 -2.54
N GLN A 688 -18.28 -4.20 -1.65
CA GLN A 688 -18.77 -4.82 -0.41
C GLN A 688 -19.67 -6.02 -0.68
N ASN A 689 -20.59 -5.91 -1.66
CA ASN A 689 -21.42 -7.03 -2.10
C ASN A 689 -20.57 -8.19 -2.66
N LYS A 690 -19.52 -7.90 -3.44
CA LYS A 690 -18.59 -8.93 -3.94
C LYS A 690 -17.80 -9.61 -2.81
N LEU A 691 -17.34 -8.84 -1.81
CA LEU A 691 -16.68 -9.39 -0.63
C LEU A 691 -17.60 -10.34 0.13
N SER A 692 -18.85 -9.94 0.41
CA SER A 692 -19.84 -10.79 1.09
C SER A 692 -20.11 -12.11 0.33
N LEU A 693 -20.17 -12.07 -1.00
CA LEU A 693 -20.35 -13.28 -1.82
C LEU A 693 -19.10 -14.18 -1.83
N CYS A 694 -17.90 -13.59 -1.79
CA CYS A 694 -16.65 -14.34 -1.64
C CYS A 694 -16.50 -14.94 -0.24
N GLU A 695 -16.95 -14.25 0.81
CA GLU A 695 -16.97 -14.74 2.19
C GLU A 695 -17.95 -15.91 2.34
N GLU A 696 -19.17 -15.79 1.82
CA GLU A 696 -20.16 -16.89 1.79
C GLU A 696 -19.62 -18.11 1.03
N SER A 697 -19.04 -17.91 -0.15
CA SER A 697 -18.41 -19.00 -0.93
C SER A 697 -17.17 -19.60 -0.25
N LEU A 698 -16.46 -18.84 0.59
CA LEU A 698 -15.32 -19.34 1.36
C LEU A 698 -15.80 -20.13 2.59
N GLU A 699 -16.88 -19.71 3.24
CA GLU A 699 -17.49 -20.44 4.35
C GLU A 699 -18.06 -21.78 3.86
N ASP A 700 -18.76 -21.80 2.73
CA ASP A 700 -19.30 -23.04 2.15
C ASP A 700 -18.21 -24.01 1.67
N THR A 701 -17.12 -23.52 1.08
CA THR A 701 -15.99 -24.39 0.73
C THR A 701 -15.26 -24.89 1.98
N THR A 702 -15.11 -24.07 3.02
CA THR A 702 -14.55 -24.48 4.31
C THR A 702 -15.41 -25.54 5.00
N ARG A 703 -16.74 -25.34 5.03
CA ARG A 703 -17.72 -26.29 5.55
C ARG A 703 -17.65 -27.64 4.81
N ARG A 704 -17.58 -27.61 3.48
CA ARG A 704 -17.41 -28.80 2.63
C ARG A 704 -16.08 -29.51 2.86
N CYS A 705 -14.99 -28.77 3.13
CA CYS A 705 -13.71 -29.36 3.53
C CYS A 705 -13.76 -30.01 4.91
N ILE A 706 -14.52 -29.44 5.87
CA ILE A 706 -14.76 -30.05 7.19
C ILE A 706 -15.59 -31.33 7.03
N ASP A 707 -16.67 -31.33 6.25
CA ASP A 707 -17.48 -32.52 5.99
C ASP A 707 -16.67 -33.65 5.34
N LEU A 708 -15.80 -33.32 4.39
CA LEU A 708 -14.87 -34.27 3.77
C LEU A 708 -13.80 -34.77 4.75
N ALA A 709 -13.30 -33.92 5.65
CA ALA A 709 -12.36 -34.33 6.69
C ALA A 709 -13.01 -35.29 7.71
N VAL A 710 -14.25 -35.03 8.14
CA VAL A 710 -15.04 -35.93 8.99
C VAL A 710 -15.30 -37.26 8.29
N LYS A 711 -15.67 -37.25 7.01
CA LYS A 711 -15.87 -38.49 6.23
C LYS A 711 -14.57 -39.27 6.02
N ASN A 712 -13.45 -38.60 5.82
CA ASN A 712 -12.13 -39.23 5.76
C ASN A 712 -11.67 -39.80 7.13
N GLN A 713 -12.27 -39.37 8.25
CA GLN A 713 -12.07 -39.98 9.57
C GLN A 713 -12.98 -41.20 9.80
N SER A 714 -14.18 -41.27 9.22
CA SER A 714 -15.06 -42.46 9.33
C SER A 714 -14.61 -43.62 8.45
N ILE A 715 -14.09 -43.36 7.25
CA ILE A 715 -13.63 -44.40 6.29
C ILE A 715 -12.65 -45.41 6.93
N PRO A 716 -11.64 -45.02 7.74
CA PRO A 716 -10.82 -45.97 8.50
C PRO A 716 -11.59 -46.84 9.51
N GLU A 717 -12.61 -46.30 10.18
CA GLU A 717 -13.43 -47.05 11.15
C GLU A 717 -14.38 -48.04 10.44
N GLU A 718 -14.93 -47.63 9.29
CA GLU A 718 -15.69 -48.48 8.37
C GLU A 718 -14.81 -49.61 7.81
N MET A 719 -13.60 -49.29 7.33
CA MET A 719 -12.61 -50.29 6.88
C MET A 719 -12.20 -51.26 8.00
N ASN A 720 -11.93 -50.75 9.21
CA ASN A 720 -11.57 -51.60 10.35
C ASN A 720 -12.74 -52.51 10.77
N THR A 721 -13.99 -52.06 10.58
CA THR A 721 -15.18 -52.87 10.82
C THR A 721 -15.38 -53.94 9.75
N LEU A 722 -15.21 -53.60 8.47
CA LEU A 722 -15.18 -54.58 7.38
C LEU A 722 -14.05 -55.60 7.52
N HIS A 723 -12.85 -55.17 7.94
CA HIS A 723 -11.72 -56.06 8.19
C HIS A 723 -11.98 -57.02 9.35
N ARG A 724 -12.62 -56.55 10.43
CA ARG A 724 -13.08 -57.39 11.55
C ARG A 724 -14.10 -58.43 11.09
N MET A 725 -15.11 -58.02 10.32
CA MET A 725 -16.11 -58.94 9.74
C MET A 725 -15.48 -59.98 8.80
N LEU A 726 -14.51 -59.56 7.97
CA LEU A 726 -13.78 -60.45 7.08
C LEU A 726 -12.93 -61.46 7.86
N GLN A 727 -12.28 -61.02 8.95
CA GLN A 727 -11.48 -61.90 9.80
C GLN A 727 -12.37 -62.88 10.57
N GLU A 728 -13.46 -62.41 11.18
CA GLU A 728 -14.46 -63.29 11.80
C GLU A 728 -15.01 -64.34 10.82
N ASN A 729 -15.24 -63.98 9.56
CA ASN A 729 -15.72 -64.92 8.54
C ASN A 729 -14.63 -65.92 8.12
N LYS A 730 -13.35 -65.52 8.07
CA LYS A 730 -12.22 -66.46 7.90
C LYS A 730 -12.11 -67.42 9.09
N ASP A 731 -12.21 -66.91 10.31
CA ASP A 731 -12.11 -67.71 11.53
C ASP A 731 -13.27 -68.72 11.60
N LYS A 732 -14.51 -68.29 11.29
CA LYS A 732 -15.69 -69.16 11.14
C LYS A 732 -15.51 -70.20 10.03
N TYR A 733 -14.93 -69.83 8.88
CA TYR A 733 -14.65 -70.76 7.78
C TYR A 733 -13.65 -71.84 8.21
N VAL A 734 -12.50 -71.44 8.75
CA VAL A 734 -11.46 -72.37 9.25
C VAL A 734 -12.01 -73.25 10.38
N GLN A 735 -12.82 -72.70 11.28
CA GLN A 735 -13.48 -73.47 12.34
C GLN A 735 -14.47 -74.51 11.79
N THR A 736 -15.23 -74.15 10.75
CA THR A 736 -16.15 -75.07 10.06
C THR A 736 -15.40 -76.15 9.28
N GLU A 737 -14.31 -75.80 8.61
CA GLU A 737 -13.46 -76.73 7.87
C GLU A 737 -12.75 -77.71 8.81
N CYS A 738 -12.23 -77.22 9.94
CA CYS A 738 -11.68 -78.05 11.02
C CYS A 738 -12.74 -78.97 11.65
N PHE A 739 -13.98 -78.51 11.82
CA PHE A 739 -15.10 -79.34 12.30
C PHE A 739 -15.45 -80.44 11.30
N ASN A 740 -15.52 -80.11 10.00
CA ASN A 740 -15.78 -81.07 8.93
C ASN A 740 -14.67 -82.13 8.81
N VAL A 741 -13.39 -81.73 8.97
CA VAL A 741 -12.26 -82.68 9.03
C VAL A 741 -12.35 -83.58 10.26
N ASN A 742 -12.70 -83.05 11.44
CA ASN A 742 -12.90 -83.86 12.64
C ASN A 742 -14.04 -84.88 12.49
N LEU A 743 -15.19 -84.50 11.91
CA LEU A 743 -16.26 -85.45 11.57
C LEU A 743 -15.74 -86.52 10.61
N LYS A 744 -15.04 -86.11 9.54
CA LYS A 744 -14.54 -87.03 8.52
C LYS A 744 -13.44 -87.98 9.00
N CYS A 745 -12.83 -87.71 10.15
CA CYS A 745 -11.92 -88.62 10.87
C CYS A 745 -12.59 -89.41 12.01
N SER A 746 -13.90 -89.24 12.25
CA SER A 746 -14.63 -89.78 13.39
C SER A 746 -15.86 -90.64 13.02
N MET A 747 -16.16 -90.82 11.74
CA MET A 747 -17.37 -91.51 11.27
C MET A 747 -17.03 -92.83 10.58
N ASP A 748 -17.70 -93.91 11.00
CA ASP A 748 -17.65 -95.21 10.33
C ASP A 748 -18.46 -95.15 9.00
N ASP A 749 -18.10 -96.02 8.04
CA ASP A 749 -18.63 -96.02 6.65
C ASP A 749 -20.17 -96.06 6.54
N GLN A 750 -20.86 -96.50 7.59
CA GLN A 750 -22.32 -96.63 7.61
C GLN A 750 -23.05 -95.29 7.79
N GLU A 751 -22.43 -94.26 8.38
CA GLU A 751 -23.05 -92.93 8.53
C GLU A 751 -22.84 -92.05 7.28
N ILE A 752 -21.84 -92.34 6.45
CA ILE A 752 -21.56 -91.62 5.19
C ILE A 752 -22.77 -91.68 4.24
N VAL A 753 -23.50 -92.81 4.23
CA VAL A 753 -24.72 -92.98 3.43
C VAL A 753 -25.84 -92.05 3.90
N SER A 754 -25.99 -91.86 5.21
CA SER A 754 -26.99 -90.94 5.79
C SER A 754 -26.67 -89.46 5.51
N ILE A 755 -25.38 -89.12 5.35
CA ILE A 755 -24.99 -87.79 4.86
C ILE A 755 -25.32 -87.63 3.38
N SER A 756 -25.20 -88.68 2.55
CA SER A 756 -25.46 -88.57 1.11
C SER A 756 -26.88 -88.10 0.77
N THR A 757 -27.89 -88.56 1.52
CA THR A 757 -29.28 -88.09 1.35
C THR A 757 -29.47 -86.64 1.80
N ASN A 758 -28.72 -86.18 2.79
CA ASN A 758 -28.76 -84.77 3.23
C ASN A 758 -27.96 -83.85 2.29
N THR A 759 -26.97 -84.38 1.54
CA THR A 759 -26.31 -83.63 0.47
C THR A 759 -27.21 -83.38 -0.74
N ASP A 760 -28.22 -84.23 -0.97
CA ASP A 760 -29.23 -83.99 -2.02
C ASP A 760 -30.20 -82.86 -1.61
N GLU A 761 -30.74 -82.88 -0.38
CA GLU A 761 -31.61 -81.79 0.13
C GLU A 761 -30.86 -80.44 0.18
N THR A 762 -29.56 -80.45 0.46
CA THR A 762 -28.73 -79.24 0.45
C THR A 762 -28.29 -78.82 -0.95
N MET A 763 -28.15 -79.74 -1.93
CA MET A 763 -28.04 -79.39 -3.35
C MET A 763 -29.30 -78.68 -3.85
N GLU A 764 -30.49 -79.22 -3.56
CA GLU A 764 -31.76 -78.60 -3.98
C GLU A 764 -31.94 -77.21 -3.33
N SER A 765 -31.53 -77.06 -2.06
CA SER A 765 -31.47 -75.77 -1.36
C SER A 765 -30.47 -74.78 -1.98
N LEU A 766 -29.29 -75.25 -2.40
CA LEU A 766 -28.29 -74.43 -3.11
C LEU A 766 -28.78 -74.01 -4.50
N GLN A 767 -29.45 -74.89 -5.24
CA GLN A 767 -30.03 -74.58 -6.55
C GLN A 767 -31.18 -73.54 -6.44
N GLN A 768 -31.93 -73.56 -5.34
CA GLN A 768 -32.89 -72.50 -4.99
C GLN A 768 -32.24 -71.17 -4.55
N LEU A 769 -31.01 -71.20 -4.04
CA LEU A 769 -30.23 -69.99 -3.72
C LEU A 769 -29.55 -69.41 -4.96
N GLU A 770 -29.00 -70.25 -5.84
CA GLU A 770 -28.39 -69.85 -7.11
C GLU A 770 -29.41 -69.21 -8.06
N SER A 771 -30.59 -69.83 -8.22
CA SER A 771 -31.69 -69.23 -8.99
C SER A 771 -32.23 -67.92 -8.39
N LYS A 772 -32.21 -67.76 -7.06
CA LYS A 772 -32.49 -66.46 -6.41
C LYS A 772 -31.38 -65.44 -6.65
N SER A 773 -30.11 -65.85 -6.59
CA SER A 773 -28.96 -64.99 -6.88
C SER A 773 -29.02 -64.44 -8.31
N LEU A 774 -29.33 -65.30 -9.29
CA LEU A 774 -29.54 -64.89 -10.68
C LEU A 774 -30.73 -63.92 -10.80
N SER A 775 -31.83 -64.15 -10.08
CA SER A 775 -32.97 -63.20 -10.09
C SER A 775 -32.67 -61.84 -9.45
N LEU A 776 -31.73 -61.79 -8.50
CA LEU A 776 -31.22 -60.55 -7.91
C LEU A 776 -30.25 -59.83 -8.86
N GLU A 777 -29.32 -60.54 -9.48
CA GLU A 777 -28.41 -59.96 -10.48
C GLU A 777 -29.17 -59.40 -11.69
N GLU A 778 -30.23 -60.07 -12.14
CA GLU A 778 -31.12 -59.58 -13.19
C GLU A 778 -31.88 -58.31 -12.76
N ALA A 779 -32.33 -58.24 -11.50
CA ALA A 779 -32.99 -57.07 -10.94
C ALA A 779 -32.03 -55.88 -10.74
N GLU A 780 -30.80 -56.13 -10.30
CA GLU A 780 -29.74 -55.12 -10.17
C GLU A 780 -29.34 -54.56 -11.55
N LYS A 781 -29.26 -55.40 -12.59
CA LYS A 781 -29.05 -54.94 -13.98
C LYS A 781 -30.21 -54.07 -14.47
N GLN A 782 -31.46 -54.46 -14.22
CA GLN A 782 -32.62 -53.63 -14.57
C GLN A 782 -32.60 -52.28 -13.82
N GLN A 783 -32.23 -52.29 -12.54
CA GLN A 783 -32.11 -51.07 -11.74
C GLN A 783 -30.95 -50.18 -12.23
N ALA A 784 -29.83 -50.76 -12.67
CA ALA A 784 -28.72 -50.04 -13.28
C ALA A 784 -29.13 -49.38 -14.62
N CYS A 785 -29.87 -50.09 -15.50
CA CYS A 785 -30.40 -49.50 -16.73
C CYS A 785 -31.30 -48.29 -16.45
N ILE A 786 -32.22 -48.39 -15.47
CA ILE A 786 -33.10 -47.28 -15.07
C ILE A 786 -32.28 -46.09 -14.54
N ILE A 787 -31.17 -46.33 -13.83
CA ILE A 787 -30.27 -45.26 -13.38
C ILE A 787 -29.56 -44.59 -14.56
N VAL A 788 -29.13 -45.34 -15.58
CA VAL A 788 -28.53 -44.78 -16.81
C VAL A 788 -29.54 -43.91 -17.56
N GLU A 789 -30.76 -44.40 -17.81
CA GLU A 789 -31.83 -43.63 -18.47
C GLU A 789 -32.15 -42.31 -17.72
N LEU A 790 -32.12 -42.33 -16.39
CA LEU A 790 -32.32 -41.14 -15.56
C LEU A 790 -31.14 -40.15 -15.61
N VAL A 791 -29.91 -40.64 -15.79
CA VAL A 791 -28.72 -39.79 -15.98
C VAL A 791 -28.75 -39.16 -17.36
N GLU A 792 -29.00 -39.92 -18.43
CA GLU A 792 -29.13 -39.41 -19.79
C GLU A 792 -30.24 -38.34 -19.90
N ALA A 793 -31.39 -38.58 -19.27
CA ALA A 793 -32.48 -37.59 -19.20
C ALA A 793 -32.09 -36.31 -18.42
N ALA A 794 -31.26 -36.42 -17.39
CA ALA A 794 -30.74 -35.27 -16.65
C ALA A 794 -29.71 -34.48 -17.48
N GLU A 795 -28.82 -35.16 -18.19
CA GLU A 795 -27.84 -34.52 -19.09
C GLU A 795 -28.53 -33.78 -20.24
N GLU A 796 -29.50 -34.41 -20.92
CA GLU A 796 -30.34 -33.79 -21.96
C GLU A 796 -31.05 -32.52 -21.41
N ALA A 797 -31.61 -32.58 -20.19
CA ALA A 797 -32.23 -31.43 -19.55
C ALA A 797 -31.22 -30.30 -19.23
N THR A 798 -29.99 -30.61 -18.81
CA THR A 798 -28.95 -29.58 -18.63
C THR A 798 -28.48 -28.98 -19.95
N ARG A 799 -28.46 -29.74 -21.05
CA ARG A 799 -28.14 -29.23 -22.39
C ARG A 799 -29.21 -28.27 -22.87
N VAL A 800 -30.49 -28.65 -22.77
CA VAL A 800 -31.63 -27.77 -23.10
C VAL A 800 -31.63 -26.49 -22.26
N LYS A 801 -31.30 -26.58 -20.95
CA LYS A 801 -31.14 -25.38 -20.11
C LYS A 801 -30.06 -24.45 -20.63
N LYS A 802 -28.89 -24.98 -21.00
CA LYS A 802 -27.77 -24.20 -21.54
C LYS A 802 -28.15 -23.53 -22.88
N ASP A 803 -28.80 -24.26 -23.77
CA ASP A 803 -29.24 -23.74 -25.07
C ASP A 803 -30.24 -22.58 -24.91
N LEU A 804 -31.13 -22.66 -23.90
CA LEU A 804 -32.06 -21.57 -23.55
C LEU A 804 -31.35 -20.36 -22.90
N GLU A 805 -30.36 -20.59 -22.03
CA GLU A 805 -29.54 -19.52 -21.43
C GLU A 805 -28.72 -18.76 -22.50
N GLU A 806 -28.21 -19.48 -23.51
CA GLU A 806 -27.50 -18.88 -24.65
C GLU A 806 -28.44 -18.08 -25.56
N GLN A 807 -29.64 -18.59 -25.87
CA GLN A 807 -30.66 -17.84 -26.62
C GLN A 807 -31.09 -16.56 -25.89
N LEU A 808 -31.31 -16.63 -24.58
CA LEU A 808 -31.66 -15.45 -23.75
C LEU A 808 -30.50 -14.43 -23.70
N GLY A 809 -29.25 -14.90 -23.77
CA GLY A 809 -28.06 -14.06 -23.90
C GLY A 809 -27.99 -13.33 -25.24
N GLN A 810 -28.25 -14.04 -26.34
CA GLN A 810 -28.27 -13.47 -27.69
C GLN A 810 -29.42 -12.48 -27.90
N GLU A 811 -30.60 -12.73 -27.32
CA GLU A 811 -31.75 -11.84 -27.41
C GLU A 811 -31.49 -10.49 -26.71
N LYS A 812 -30.81 -10.51 -25.56
CA LYS A 812 -30.36 -9.30 -24.84
C LYS A 812 -29.30 -8.48 -25.59
N GLN A 813 -28.70 -9.02 -26.67
CA GLN A 813 -27.67 -8.32 -27.45
C GLN A 813 -28.17 -7.72 -28.78
N LYS A 814 -29.46 -7.87 -29.15
CA LYS A 814 -30.02 -7.24 -30.37
C LYS A 814 -30.20 -5.71 -30.17
N PRO A 815 -29.48 -4.82 -30.89
CA PRO A 815 -29.49 -3.37 -30.63
C PRO A 815 -30.65 -2.63 -31.34
N HIS A 816 -31.80 -3.27 -31.54
CA HIS A 816 -32.95 -2.69 -32.26
C HIS A 816 -34.30 -3.09 -31.65
N LEU A 817 -34.80 -2.25 -30.73
CA LEU A 817 -36.20 -1.80 -30.70
C LEU A 817 -36.34 -0.63 -29.72
N GLY A 818 -36.23 0.59 -30.22
CA GLY A 818 -36.61 1.79 -29.46
C GLY A 818 -38.12 2.00 -29.49
N SER A 819 -38.68 2.47 -28.36
CA SER A 819 -40.07 2.97 -28.27
C SER A 819 -41.20 1.95 -28.51
N ILE A 820 -41.41 1.05 -27.56
CA ILE A 820 -42.77 0.78 -27.07
C ILE A 820 -42.80 1.17 -25.59
N ASN A 821 -43.81 1.95 -25.21
CA ASN A 821 -44.05 2.40 -23.84
C ASN A 821 -45.47 1.98 -23.43
N SER A 822 -45.71 1.86 -22.12
CA SER A 822 -46.95 1.47 -21.44
C SER A 822 -47.39 0.00 -21.57
N GLN A 823 -47.82 -0.54 -20.42
CA GLN A 823 -48.68 -1.72 -20.21
C GLN A 823 -48.25 -3.08 -20.79
N VAL A 824 -47.48 -3.82 -19.98
CA VAL A 824 -47.60 -5.28 -19.84
C VAL A 824 -47.89 -5.55 -18.36
N ASP A 825 -48.98 -6.27 -18.05
CA ASP A 825 -49.36 -6.57 -16.67
C ASP A 825 -48.43 -7.63 -16.06
N THR A 826 -47.73 -7.27 -14.97
CA THR A 826 -46.74 -8.15 -14.31
C THR A 826 -47.37 -9.32 -13.54
N SER A 827 -48.70 -9.31 -13.37
CA SER A 827 -49.45 -10.31 -12.59
C SER A 827 -49.49 -11.70 -13.24
N GLU A 828 -49.56 -11.80 -14.56
CA GLU A 828 -49.59 -13.12 -15.24
C GLU A 828 -48.23 -13.83 -15.19
N THR A 829 -47.13 -13.07 -15.28
CA THR A 829 -45.77 -13.62 -15.15
C THR A 829 -45.45 -14.09 -13.73
N GLU A 830 -45.91 -13.37 -12.70
CA GLU A 830 -45.74 -13.81 -11.31
C GLU A 830 -46.62 -15.04 -10.98
N ALA A 831 -47.84 -15.09 -11.51
CA ALA A 831 -48.73 -16.26 -11.35
C ALA A 831 -48.14 -17.54 -11.98
N ALA A 832 -47.55 -17.45 -13.17
CA ALA A 832 -46.91 -18.58 -13.84
C ALA A 832 -45.70 -19.12 -13.05
N LEU A 833 -44.84 -18.22 -12.54
CA LEU A 833 -43.67 -18.59 -11.73
C LEU A 833 -44.07 -19.16 -10.35
N GLN A 834 -45.22 -18.76 -9.80
CA GLN A 834 -45.75 -19.31 -8.55
C GLN A 834 -46.30 -20.74 -8.74
N ASP A 835 -47.01 -21.01 -9.84
CA ASP A 835 -47.50 -22.36 -10.18
C ASP A 835 -46.36 -23.35 -10.49
N GLU A 836 -45.30 -22.90 -11.19
CA GLU A 836 -44.04 -23.66 -11.32
C GLU A 836 -43.41 -23.98 -9.95
N ARG A 837 -43.34 -23.01 -9.03
CA ARG A 837 -42.84 -23.23 -7.65
C ARG A 837 -43.66 -24.26 -6.88
N GLU A 838 -44.99 -24.20 -6.96
CA GLU A 838 -45.85 -25.19 -6.29
C GLU A 838 -45.73 -26.59 -6.89
N LYS A 839 -45.54 -26.71 -8.22
CA LYS A 839 -45.24 -27.99 -8.89
C LYS A 839 -43.89 -28.55 -8.46
N PHE A 840 -42.86 -27.71 -8.33
CA PHE A 840 -41.54 -28.12 -7.88
C PHE A 840 -41.55 -28.59 -6.40
N GLN A 841 -42.28 -27.89 -5.53
CA GLN A 841 -42.48 -28.32 -4.14
C GLN A 841 -43.28 -29.64 -4.02
N LYS A 842 -44.33 -29.84 -4.83
CA LYS A 842 -45.06 -31.12 -4.91
C LYS A 842 -44.13 -32.26 -5.33
N SER A 843 -43.27 -32.04 -6.33
CA SER A 843 -42.28 -33.02 -6.79
C SER A 843 -41.31 -33.43 -5.67
N GLN A 844 -40.75 -32.47 -4.93
CA GLN A 844 -39.89 -32.76 -3.77
C GLN A 844 -40.63 -33.49 -2.64
N SER A 845 -41.89 -33.13 -2.35
CA SER A 845 -42.68 -33.79 -1.30
C SER A 845 -43.01 -35.25 -1.61
N THR A 846 -43.01 -35.64 -2.89
CA THR A 846 -43.30 -37.01 -3.34
C THR A 846 -42.07 -37.94 -3.21
N ALA A 847 -40.86 -37.39 -3.11
CA ALA A 847 -39.61 -38.14 -3.03
C ALA A 847 -39.26 -38.65 -1.61
N ARG A 848 -39.96 -38.22 -0.56
CA ARG A 848 -39.77 -38.74 0.81
C ARG A 848 -40.77 -39.85 1.14
N GLY A 849 -40.43 -41.07 0.74
CA GLY A 849 -41.07 -42.29 1.28
C GLY A 849 -40.90 -42.39 2.81
N PRO A 850 -41.81 -43.10 3.51
CA PRO A 850 -41.83 -43.15 4.96
C PRO A 850 -40.66 -43.96 5.54
N ALA A 851 -39.99 -43.42 6.55
CA ALA A 851 -38.96 -44.15 7.31
C ALA A 851 -39.60 -45.28 8.11
N GLY A 852 -39.39 -46.52 7.68
CA GLY A 852 -39.95 -47.72 8.31
C GLY A 852 -39.30 -48.03 9.67
N THR A 853 -39.99 -47.70 10.76
CA THR A 853 -39.55 -48.08 12.11
C THR A 853 -39.81 -49.56 12.39
N THR A 854 -38.79 -50.39 12.22
CA THR A 854 -38.70 -51.74 12.79
C THR A 854 -37.54 -51.80 13.78
N GLY A 855 -37.61 -52.50 14.90
CA GLY A 855 -38.71 -53.35 15.36
C GLY A 855 -38.20 -54.36 16.38
N ALA A 856 -37.74 -53.88 17.54
CA ALA A 856 -37.12 -54.73 18.55
C ALA A 856 -38.13 -55.76 19.10
N SER A 857 -37.81 -57.04 18.94
CA SER A 857 -38.50 -58.17 19.58
C SER A 857 -37.47 -59.14 20.17
N LYS A 858 -37.89 -59.90 21.18
CA LYS A 858 -37.04 -60.81 21.95
C LYS A 858 -37.09 -62.22 21.35
N ASN A 859 -35.92 -62.83 21.18
CA ASN A 859 -35.49 -64.01 21.93
C ASN A 859 -33.98 -64.19 21.78
#